data_AF-A0A951TCY2-F1
#
_entry.id   AF-A0A951TCY2-F1
#
_cell.length_a   1.000
_cell.length_b   1.000
_cell.length_c   1.000
_cell.angle_alpha   90.00
_cell.angle_beta   90.00
_cell.angle_gamma   90.00
#
_symmetry.space_group_name_H-M   'P 1'
#
loop_
_entity.id
_entity.type
_entity.pdbx_description
1 polymer ?
#
loop_
_entity_poly.entity_id
_entity_poly.type
_entity_poly.pdbx_seq_one_letter_code
_entity_poly.pdbx_strand_id
1 'polypeptide(L)'
;MMLFSKCLRVVAAVAFTMTGAAEAARETSMMGDWQASWIWAAREKPVTYNDTIEARRTVELPALDRATLRITADTSYRLFINGKWVCDGPGRSWPAHYQYDVVDALPHLRQGTNEIRVIAKFFGIGTFHQIPQEPGLLAQLDASPKGGGSVLTIGTDATWEVRNAGAWAQYAPKQSVQMGPYEIYDARLVDTGDFAPAVVRHAALGGPWKELSPRDCPPLTRIPFAPKALEAGVVARPEGRTFVFPTAYWVYDGVVHANNKVQVTGQFATVLDMAEAGTLEVDADGNAVRVDGAEARRNVFKLDKGRHFLAVVLTEGFGHWRHDTELALKASVPVTLRNPVNGSDETPWCFSPFEGTKYAVSDMEWSLLGDEGRKDVESRLSGIVQDHLKNAVTEAGWRERLAPSARIVGADETTEAVNRLFQERKPLPDVKARVEGMEALLAGTGPAVVHPCPDGDVELLFDLGEQNVGYFQFELEAEAGLAVDIAGVEYITPSGKVQHTERYRNSMRYICGEGENAFTSLMRRSGRHLFVTLRGQTRPATIKGFRLIESTYPVEPVGSFASSDPRLNKIWEISERTLKLCMEDTFTDCPLYEQTLWVGDARNEALFAYTAFGANDIAQRCIRLAAYSLDEYPMVQSQVPSTWGVILPAWSFQWGLMVWDNYLHSGDKEFLAWAYPYVVKNLKGATQYTDSRGLFSAPFWNMFDWSGIDDGHWTVTHNSLFAVGAADAALKCAEVLGDTEHVEWLRAYRDQLSGALAALWDKERGWYPDSVSGNGVLSKKTCMHTGFLGLLFDQIPAESRADVLQKLLNPPEGMTPVGAPFAIMYLFDALEKEGVADAIIEAIYRDYQPMLDLGATTVWETFARGTTGRDGFPTRSHTHAWSSAPIQFLNRIVLGIIPEAPAGAAYRISPRLNGLGWAEGASAGIRGPVRVSWKRNGNVLDVTAAAPEGTALRFERNDSHEGLEIRFNGETIQPGG
;
A
#
# COMPACT_ATOMS: atom_id res chain seq x y z
N MET A 1 -13.19 -45.63 36.51
CA MET A 1 -12.09 -44.68 36.25
C MET A 1 -12.32 -43.85 34.96
N MET A 2 -13.57 -43.45 34.68
CA MET A 2 -13.95 -42.73 33.43
C MET A 2 -14.88 -41.52 33.67
N LEU A 3 -15.19 -41.17 34.93
CA LEU A 3 -15.94 -39.95 35.26
C LEU A 3 -15.08 -38.77 35.72
N PHE A 4 -13.80 -38.98 36.07
CA PHE A 4 -12.92 -37.90 36.56
C PHE A 4 -12.23 -37.08 35.44
N SER A 5 -12.22 -37.56 34.19
CA SER A 5 -11.56 -36.87 33.07
C SER A 5 -12.44 -35.84 32.35
N LYS A 6 -13.76 -35.88 32.50
CA LYS A 6 -14.69 -34.91 31.87
C LYS A 6 -14.86 -33.63 32.70
N CYS A 7 -14.75 -33.70 34.03
CA CYS A 7 -14.80 -32.51 34.88
C CYS A 7 -13.54 -31.64 34.78
N LEU A 8 -12.36 -32.20 34.49
CA LEU A 8 -11.12 -31.41 34.38
C LEU A 8 -11.07 -30.52 33.12
N ARG A 9 -11.71 -30.90 32.01
CA ARG A 9 -11.74 -30.10 30.77
C ARG A 9 -12.77 -28.96 30.82
N VAL A 10 -13.90 -29.15 31.51
CA VAL A 10 -14.89 -28.09 31.73
C VAL A 10 -14.40 -27.09 32.77
N VAL A 11 -13.69 -27.54 33.82
CA VAL A 11 -13.06 -26.64 34.80
C VAL A 11 -11.88 -25.87 34.17
N ALA A 12 -11.11 -26.47 33.25
CA ALA A 12 -10.06 -25.75 32.50
C ALA A 12 -10.63 -24.70 31.54
N ALA A 13 -11.73 -24.99 30.83
CA ALA A 13 -12.38 -24.03 29.92
C ALA A 13 -13.09 -22.88 30.65
N VAL A 14 -13.73 -23.16 31.79
CA VAL A 14 -14.35 -22.12 32.64
C VAL A 14 -13.30 -21.32 33.43
N ALA A 15 -12.18 -21.94 33.81
CA ALA A 15 -11.04 -21.22 34.38
C ALA A 15 -10.36 -20.33 33.35
N PHE A 16 -10.26 -20.74 32.07
CA PHE A 16 -9.71 -19.93 30.97
C PHE A 16 -10.59 -18.72 30.64
N THR A 17 -11.92 -18.85 30.71
CA THR A 17 -12.84 -17.73 30.47
C THR A 17 -12.93 -16.76 31.66
N MET A 18 -12.83 -17.25 32.90
CA MET A 18 -12.78 -16.36 34.08
C MET A 18 -11.42 -15.69 34.29
N THR A 19 -10.31 -16.36 33.93
CA THR A 19 -8.98 -15.72 33.90
C THR A 19 -8.85 -14.75 32.74
N GLY A 20 -9.35 -15.08 31.54
CA GLY A 20 -9.40 -14.17 30.40
C GLY A 20 -10.29 -12.94 30.63
N ALA A 21 -11.42 -13.07 31.33
CA ALA A 21 -12.25 -11.92 31.71
C ALA A 21 -11.62 -11.06 32.82
N ALA A 22 -10.87 -11.67 33.75
CA ALA A 22 -10.13 -10.94 34.79
C ALA A 22 -8.83 -10.31 34.26
N GLU A 23 -8.17 -10.93 33.28
CA GLU A 23 -7.06 -10.36 32.50
C GLU A 23 -7.54 -9.26 31.58
N ALA A 24 -8.64 -9.45 30.84
CA ALA A 24 -9.25 -8.40 30.02
C ALA A 24 -9.77 -7.24 30.89
N ALA A 25 -10.34 -7.52 32.07
CA ALA A 25 -10.74 -6.51 33.06
C ALA A 25 -9.53 -5.79 33.70
N ARG A 26 -8.37 -6.45 33.81
CA ARG A 26 -7.11 -5.84 34.26
C ARG A 26 -6.37 -5.10 33.14
N GLU A 27 -6.47 -5.56 31.89
CA GLU A 27 -5.98 -4.86 30.71
C GLU A 27 -6.80 -3.60 30.45
N THR A 28 -8.13 -3.66 30.61
CA THR A 28 -8.98 -2.45 30.66
C THR A 28 -8.70 -1.57 31.87
N SER A 29 -8.23 -2.11 33.01
CA SER A 29 -7.72 -1.31 34.14
C SER A 29 -6.36 -0.65 33.88
N MET A 30 -5.59 -1.12 32.89
CA MET A 30 -4.30 -0.56 32.47
C MET A 30 -4.43 0.37 31.24
N MET A 31 -5.60 0.39 30.59
CA MET A 31 -5.97 1.38 29.58
C MET A 31 -6.15 2.75 30.24
N GLY A 32 -5.11 3.58 30.20
CA GLY A 32 -5.21 5.01 30.55
C GLY A 32 -4.23 5.53 31.59
N ASP A 33 -3.51 4.68 32.33
CA ASP A 33 -2.49 5.14 33.29
C ASP A 33 -1.10 5.25 32.64
N TRP A 34 -0.92 6.33 31.88
CA TRP A 34 0.38 6.69 31.31
C TRP A 34 1.15 7.58 32.29
N GLN A 35 2.36 7.13 32.65
CA GLN A 35 3.36 7.93 33.37
C GLN A 35 4.49 8.39 32.44
N ALA A 36 4.56 7.84 31.22
CA ALA A 36 5.48 8.26 30.18
C ALA A 36 5.10 9.60 29.54
N SER A 37 6.08 10.18 28.86
CA SER A 37 5.99 11.42 28.08
C SER A 37 6.50 11.19 26.68
N TRP A 38 5.96 11.93 25.72
CA TRP A 38 6.49 12.01 24.37
C TRP A 38 7.86 12.67 24.41
N ILE A 39 8.87 12.01 23.85
CA ILE A 39 10.25 12.51 23.81
C ILE A 39 10.78 12.63 22.39
N TRP A 40 11.75 13.51 22.21
CA TRP A 40 12.56 13.57 20.98
C TRP A 40 13.95 14.16 21.27
N ALA A 41 14.79 14.25 20.24
CA ALA A 41 16.01 15.05 20.29
C ALA A 41 15.69 16.55 20.21
N ALA A 42 16.57 17.39 20.76
CA ALA A 42 16.45 18.84 20.63
C ALA A 42 16.55 19.24 19.15
N ARG A 43 15.64 20.11 18.70
CA ARG A 43 15.58 20.65 17.33
C ARG A 43 15.27 22.14 17.38
N GLU A 44 15.84 22.89 16.45
CA GLU A 44 15.54 24.31 16.28
C GLU A 44 14.14 24.52 15.68
N LYS A 45 13.74 23.65 14.75
CA LYS A 45 12.42 23.67 14.12
C LYS A 45 11.49 22.63 14.76
N PRO A 46 10.19 22.94 14.90
CA PRO A 46 9.21 22.00 15.44
C PRO A 46 8.93 20.83 14.47
N VAL A 47 8.99 21.07 13.15
CA VAL A 47 8.79 20.06 12.11
C VAL A 47 10.09 19.91 11.30
N THR A 48 10.64 18.70 11.32
CA THR A 48 11.86 18.30 10.61
C THR A 48 11.51 17.32 9.49
N TYR A 49 12.31 17.27 8.42
CA TYR A 49 12.14 16.29 7.35
C TYR A 49 12.93 15.04 7.64
N ASN A 50 12.30 13.87 7.49
CA ASN A 50 12.94 12.56 7.54
C ASN A 50 13.91 12.41 8.73
N ASP A 51 13.48 12.92 9.88
CA ASP A 51 14.30 13.05 11.08
C ASP A 51 14.32 11.73 11.83
N THR A 52 15.51 11.16 11.95
CA THR A 52 15.69 9.83 12.55
C THR A 52 16.58 9.96 13.78
N ILE A 53 16.11 9.44 14.91
CA ILE A 53 16.85 9.38 16.17
C ILE A 53 17.07 7.94 16.61
N GLU A 54 18.13 7.75 17.37
CA GLU A 54 18.28 6.58 18.23
C GLU A 54 18.00 7.01 19.67
N ALA A 55 17.00 6.40 20.28
CA ALA A 55 16.67 6.58 21.69
C ALA A 55 17.06 5.33 22.48
N ARG A 56 17.59 5.50 23.68
CA ARG A 56 17.91 4.36 24.56
C ARG A 56 17.66 4.65 26.03
N ARG A 57 17.46 3.56 26.77
CA ARG A 57 17.43 3.54 28.23
C ARG A 57 18.03 2.24 28.75
N THR A 58 18.99 2.37 29.67
CA THR A 58 19.46 1.23 30.46
C THR A 58 18.67 1.16 31.76
N VAL A 59 18.19 -0.03 32.11
CA VAL A 59 17.36 -0.27 33.29
C VAL A 59 17.86 -1.48 34.06
N GLU A 60 17.84 -1.39 35.39
CA GLU A 60 18.10 -2.52 36.29
C GLU A 60 16.78 -3.15 36.71
N LEU A 61 16.62 -4.45 36.42
CA LEU A 61 15.37 -5.17 36.69
C LEU A 61 15.61 -6.34 37.65
N PRO A 62 14.71 -6.59 38.61
CA PRO A 62 14.72 -7.83 39.37
C PRO A 62 14.32 -9.01 38.47
N ALA A 63 14.27 -10.23 39.03
CA ALA A 63 13.54 -11.31 38.37
C ALA A 63 12.06 -10.90 38.22
N LEU A 64 11.46 -11.19 37.06
CA LEU A 64 10.10 -10.75 36.70
C LEU A 64 9.17 -11.95 36.47
N ASP A 65 7.89 -11.79 36.81
CA ASP A 65 6.82 -12.72 36.44
C ASP A 65 6.06 -12.26 35.17
N ARG A 66 6.03 -10.95 34.91
CA ARG A 66 5.37 -10.34 33.74
C ARG A 66 6.05 -9.02 33.37
N ALA A 67 6.11 -8.71 32.07
CA ALA A 67 6.60 -7.42 31.58
C ALA A 67 5.87 -7.03 30.30
N THR A 68 5.20 -5.88 30.30
CA THR A 68 4.45 -5.37 29.15
C THR A 68 5.02 -4.02 28.74
N LEU A 69 5.43 -3.87 27.47
CA LEU A 69 5.89 -2.61 26.91
C LEU A 69 4.81 -2.05 25.98
N ARG A 70 4.33 -0.84 26.28
CA ARG A 70 3.47 -0.06 25.38
C ARG A 70 4.35 0.91 24.62
N ILE A 71 4.22 1.00 23.29
CA ILE A 71 5.10 1.86 22.47
C ILE A 71 4.38 2.38 21.23
N THR A 72 4.64 3.64 20.88
CA THR A 72 4.25 4.26 19.62
C THR A 72 5.23 5.37 19.25
N ALA A 73 5.22 5.82 18.00
CA ALA A 73 6.02 6.95 17.55
C ALA A 73 5.35 7.64 16.37
N ASP A 74 5.58 8.94 16.25
CA ASP A 74 5.30 9.67 15.03
C ASP A 74 6.63 9.82 14.26
N THR A 75 6.84 9.12 13.14
CA THR A 75 5.86 8.40 12.33
C THR A 75 6.05 6.87 12.35
N SER A 76 7.26 6.41 12.65
CA SER A 76 7.59 4.98 12.73
C SER A 76 8.70 4.70 13.74
N TYR A 77 8.79 3.47 14.21
CA TYR A 77 9.84 3.00 15.09
C TYR A 77 10.24 1.55 14.78
N ARG A 78 11.49 1.21 15.13
CA ARG A 78 11.99 -0.16 15.28
C ARG A 78 12.52 -0.36 16.70
N LEU A 79 11.97 -1.33 17.41
CA LEU A 79 12.32 -1.63 18.80
C LEU A 79 13.39 -2.72 18.89
N PHE A 80 14.39 -2.46 19.73
CA PHE A 80 15.38 -3.43 20.17
C PHE A 80 15.38 -3.54 21.70
N ILE A 81 15.44 -4.76 22.21
CA ILE A 81 15.68 -5.03 23.63
C ILE A 81 16.88 -5.96 23.72
N ASN A 82 17.92 -5.53 24.44
CA ASN A 82 19.19 -6.26 24.57
C ASN A 82 19.78 -6.68 23.20
N GLY A 83 19.74 -5.77 22.21
CA GLY A 83 20.22 -5.99 20.85
C GLY A 83 19.31 -6.81 19.92
N LYS A 84 18.23 -7.43 20.43
CA LYS A 84 17.30 -8.21 19.61
C LYS A 84 16.22 -7.32 19.02
N TRP A 85 16.01 -7.38 17.71
CA TRP A 85 14.88 -6.73 17.02
C TRP A 85 13.55 -7.35 17.48
N VAL A 86 12.72 -6.57 18.19
CA VAL A 86 11.50 -7.04 18.85
C VAL A 86 10.25 -6.82 18.00
N CYS A 87 10.07 -5.64 17.42
CA CYS A 87 8.96 -5.31 16.51
C CYS A 87 9.23 -3.98 15.79
N ASP A 88 8.41 -3.69 14.79
CA ASP A 88 8.30 -2.39 14.12
C ASP A 88 6.86 -1.88 14.27
N GLY A 89 6.69 -0.56 14.29
CA GLY A 89 5.37 0.07 14.39
C GLY A 89 5.44 1.60 14.28
N PRO A 90 4.39 2.32 14.71
CA PRO A 90 3.07 1.79 15.00
C PRO A 90 2.35 1.33 13.71
N GLY A 91 1.24 0.62 13.86
CA GLY A 91 0.28 0.50 12.75
C GLY A 91 -0.26 1.87 12.33
N ARG A 92 -0.81 1.99 11.12
CA ARG A 92 -1.40 3.23 10.64
C ARG A 92 -2.62 3.63 11.47
N SER A 93 -2.73 4.90 11.80
CA SER A 93 -3.84 5.45 12.58
C SER A 93 -4.09 6.91 12.24
N TRP A 94 -5.33 7.37 12.49
CA TRP A 94 -5.65 8.79 12.45
C TRP A 94 -5.07 9.49 13.69
N PRO A 95 -4.54 10.73 13.58
CA PRO A 95 -4.10 11.50 14.75
C PRO A 95 -5.19 11.67 15.81
N ALA A 96 -6.46 11.74 15.42
CA ALA A 96 -7.60 11.82 16.34
C ALA A 96 -7.92 10.49 17.06
N HIS A 97 -7.49 9.36 16.49
CA HIS A 97 -7.75 7.99 16.94
C HIS A 97 -6.42 7.21 16.97
N TYR A 98 -5.42 7.74 17.67
CA TYR A 98 -4.03 7.31 17.51
C TYR A 98 -3.76 6.04 18.30
N GLN A 99 -2.87 5.18 17.78
CA GLN A 99 -2.67 3.84 18.34
C GLN A 99 -1.25 3.60 18.86
N TYR A 100 -1.15 2.66 19.79
CA TYR A 100 0.12 2.14 20.30
C TYR A 100 0.15 0.62 20.30
N ASP A 101 1.34 0.05 20.10
CA ASP A 101 1.55 -1.39 20.18
C ASP A 101 1.71 -1.82 21.65
N VAL A 102 1.21 -3.02 21.96
CA VAL A 102 1.39 -3.69 23.26
C VAL A 102 2.26 -4.91 23.04
N VAL A 103 3.45 -4.91 23.63
CA VAL A 103 4.48 -5.93 23.42
C VAL A 103 4.68 -6.72 24.72
N ASP A 104 4.63 -8.05 24.63
CA ASP A 104 5.16 -8.91 25.70
C ASP A 104 6.70 -8.81 25.70
N ALA A 105 7.21 -8.05 26.67
CA ALA A 105 8.64 -7.77 26.78
C ALA A 105 9.38 -8.84 27.60
N LEU A 106 8.66 -9.70 28.34
CA LEU A 106 9.28 -10.66 29.26
C LEU A 106 10.30 -11.58 28.57
N PRO A 107 10.05 -12.16 27.37
CA PRO A 107 10.99 -13.04 26.70
C PRO A 107 12.28 -12.35 26.23
N HIS A 108 12.33 -11.02 26.28
CA HIS A 108 13.42 -10.20 25.77
C HIS A 108 14.25 -9.55 26.89
N LEU A 109 13.74 -9.58 28.13
CA LEU A 109 14.38 -9.02 29.31
C LEU A 109 15.13 -10.10 30.10
N ARG A 110 16.07 -9.67 30.93
CA ARG A 110 16.83 -10.52 31.87
C ARG A 110 16.87 -9.88 33.25
N GLN A 111 17.15 -10.67 34.29
CA GLN A 111 17.48 -10.12 35.60
C GLN A 111 18.79 -9.30 35.51
N GLY A 112 18.83 -8.14 36.17
CA GLY A 112 19.95 -7.19 36.13
C GLY A 112 19.81 -6.16 35.01
N THR A 113 20.92 -5.81 34.38
CA THR A 113 21.00 -4.74 33.37
C THR A 113 20.34 -5.13 32.05
N ASN A 114 19.43 -4.27 31.60
CA ASN A 114 18.77 -4.36 30.30
C ASN A 114 18.90 -3.05 29.54
N GLU A 115 19.06 -3.13 28.22
CA GLU A 115 18.96 -1.98 27.33
C GLU A 115 17.67 -2.07 26.51
N ILE A 116 16.90 -0.98 26.51
CA ILE A 116 15.80 -0.75 25.57
C ILE A 116 16.29 0.33 24.61
N ARG A 117 16.35 0.00 23.31
CA ARG A 117 16.80 0.90 22.25
C ARG A 117 15.73 0.99 21.17
N VAL A 118 15.43 2.20 20.71
CA VAL A 118 14.43 2.47 19.68
C VAL A 118 15.08 3.31 18.59
N ILE A 119 14.99 2.87 17.34
CA ILE A 119 15.23 3.74 16.20
C ILE A 119 13.88 4.33 15.83
N ALA A 120 13.69 5.64 16.03
CA ALA A 120 12.44 6.33 15.75
C ALA A 120 12.63 7.31 14.59
N LYS A 121 11.66 7.37 13.69
CA LYS A 121 11.74 8.13 12.44
C LYS A 121 10.46 8.95 12.24
N PHE A 122 10.62 10.27 12.16
CA PHE A 122 9.57 11.22 11.81
C PHE A 122 9.69 11.62 10.34
N PHE A 123 8.63 11.42 9.55
CA PHE A 123 8.72 11.67 8.11
C PHE A 123 8.72 13.18 7.77
N GLY A 124 7.95 13.98 8.50
CA GLY A 124 7.80 15.42 8.22
C GLY A 124 7.10 15.75 6.90
N ILE A 125 6.47 14.78 6.25
CA ILE A 125 5.78 14.94 4.98
C ILE A 125 4.57 14.00 4.90
N GLY A 126 3.52 14.42 4.21
CA GLY A 126 2.30 13.63 4.06
C GLY A 126 2.49 12.40 3.19
N THR A 127 1.77 11.34 3.52
CA THR A 127 1.77 10.05 2.80
C THR A 127 0.32 9.56 2.64
N PHE A 128 0.14 8.37 2.06
CA PHE A 128 -1.17 7.71 1.94
C PHE A 128 -1.48 6.74 3.08
N HIS A 129 -0.53 6.52 3.97
CA HIS A 129 -0.64 5.51 5.02
C HIS A 129 -0.37 6.08 6.43
N GLN A 130 0.21 7.29 6.52
CA GLN A 130 0.55 7.94 7.79
C GLN A 130 0.31 9.45 7.66
N ILE A 131 -0.10 10.08 8.77
CA ILE A 131 -0.42 11.51 8.86
C ILE A 131 0.48 12.15 9.92
N PRO A 132 1.75 12.48 9.58
CA PRO A 132 2.68 13.02 10.56
C PRO A 132 2.16 14.32 11.17
N GLN A 133 2.30 14.46 12.49
CA GLN A 133 1.94 15.64 13.25
C GLN A 133 3.20 16.38 13.72
N GLU A 134 3.98 15.72 14.58
CA GLU A 134 5.21 16.26 15.17
C GLU A 134 6.20 15.11 15.47
N PRO A 135 7.51 15.37 15.58
CA PRO A 135 8.44 14.34 16.05
C PRO A 135 8.12 13.89 17.48
N GLY A 136 7.97 12.58 17.70
CA GLY A 136 7.68 12.05 19.03
C GLY A 136 7.83 10.54 19.14
N LEU A 137 8.40 10.10 20.27
CA LEU A 137 8.43 8.70 20.72
C LEU A 137 7.76 8.61 22.10
N LEU A 138 6.85 7.65 22.28
CA LEU A 138 6.21 7.36 23.55
C LEU A 138 6.36 5.87 23.85
N ALA A 139 6.97 5.51 24.99
CA ALA A 139 7.04 4.13 25.43
C ALA A 139 6.93 4.00 26.96
N GLN A 140 6.29 2.92 27.44
CA GLN A 140 6.19 2.61 28.87
C GLN A 140 6.30 1.11 29.10
N LEU A 141 7.31 0.70 29.89
CA LEU A 141 7.47 -0.66 30.38
C LEU A 141 6.83 -0.77 31.77
N ASP A 142 5.86 -1.67 31.93
CA ASP A 142 5.30 -2.05 33.21
C ASP A 142 5.74 -3.49 33.55
N ALA A 143 6.58 -3.64 34.57
CA ALA A 143 7.24 -4.89 34.93
C ALA A 143 6.85 -5.34 36.35
N SER A 144 6.34 -6.57 36.48
CA SER A 144 5.93 -7.16 37.77
C SER A 144 7.05 -8.05 38.33
N PRO A 145 7.61 -7.74 39.51
CA PRO A 145 8.66 -8.54 40.13
C PRO A 145 8.18 -9.94 40.54
N LYS A 146 9.08 -10.91 40.43
CA LYS A 146 8.84 -12.30 40.86
C LYS A 146 8.70 -12.39 42.38
N GLY A 147 7.65 -13.06 42.84
CA GLY A 147 7.38 -13.26 44.27
C GLY A 147 6.55 -12.15 44.93
N GLY A 148 5.98 -11.24 44.14
CA GLY A 148 5.13 -10.14 44.61
C GLY A 148 5.91 -8.84 44.89
N GLY A 149 5.23 -7.71 44.74
CA GLY A 149 5.81 -6.37 44.85
C GLY A 149 5.01 -5.33 44.08
N SER A 150 5.43 -4.07 44.15
CA SER A 150 4.88 -3.01 43.29
C SER A 150 5.34 -3.18 41.85
N VAL A 151 4.45 -2.92 40.89
CA VAL A 151 4.81 -2.83 39.46
C VAL A 151 5.87 -1.74 39.28
N LEU A 152 6.95 -2.08 38.58
CA LEU A 152 7.97 -1.14 38.15
C LEU A 152 7.52 -0.53 36.83
N THR A 153 7.24 0.77 36.84
CA THR A 153 6.84 1.53 35.65
C THR A 153 8.01 2.39 35.17
N ILE A 154 8.43 2.18 33.93
CA ILE A 154 9.55 2.90 33.30
C ILE A 154 9.04 3.50 31.99
N GLY A 155 8.75 4.80 32.02
CA GLY A 155 8.29 5.57 30.86
C GLY A 155 9.42 6.28 30.11
N THR A 156 9.15 6.67 28.87
CA THR A 156 9.93 7.69 28.16
C THR A 156 9.80 9.03 28.87
N ASP A 157 10.92 9.67 29.17
CA ASP A 157 11.02 10.94 29.87
C ASP A 157 12.40 11.57 29.62
N ALA A 158 12.75 12.65 30.33
CA ALA A 158 14.05 13.31 30.20
C ALA A 158 15.25 12.46 30.65
N THR A 159 15.03 11.29 31.25
CA THR A 159 16.10 10.37 31.65
C THR A 159 16.52 9.43 30.51
N TRP A 160 15.74 9.35 29.44
CA TRP A 160 16.17 8.67 28.22
C TRP A 160 17.28 9.45 27.53
N GLU A 161 18.14 8.74 26.84
CA GLU A 161 19.19 9.34 26.02
C GLU A 161 18.83 9.20 24.55
N VAL A 162 19.08 10.25 23.77
CA VAL A 162 18.84 10.29 22.33
C VAL A 162 20.05 10.83 21.59
N ARG A 163 20.25 10.37 20.35
CA ARG A 163 21.18 10.97 19.38
C ARG A 163 20.58 10.96 17.98
N ASN A 164 21.14 11.74 17.08
CA ASN A 164 20.78 11.66 15.66
C ASN A 164 21.24 10.33 15.09
N ALA A 165 20.39 9.65 14.34
CA ALA A 165 20.76 8.46 13.59
C ALA A 165 21.44 8.86 12.27
N GLY A 166 22.58 9.54 12.37
CA GLY A 166 23.24 10.24 11.25
C GLY A 166 23.71 9.34 10.10
N ALA A 167 23.73 8.03 10.30
CA ALA A 167 23.95 7.06 9.23
C ALA A 167 22.80 7.04 8.20
N TRP A 168 21.57 7.40 8.57
CA TRP A 168 20.49 7.58 7.60
C TRP A 168 20.49 9.02 7.08
N ALA A 169 20.58 9.18 5.76
CA ALA A 169 20.58 10.50 5.13
C ALA A 169 19.25 11.22 5.36
N GLN A 170 19.29 12.34 6.07
CA GLN A 170 18.10 13.12 6.37
C GLN A 170 17.44 13.66 5.10
N TYR A 171 18.20 14.15 4.13
CA TYR A 171 17.64 14.77 2.92
C TYR A 171 17.44 13.80 1.74
N ALA A 172 17.32 12.50 2.01
CA ALA A 172 16.91 11.52 1.01
C ALA A 172 15.49 11.86 0.46
N PRO A 173 15.23 11.69 -0.85
CA PRO A 173 13.94 12.06 -1.46
C PRO A 173 12.78 11.20 -0.98
N LYS A 174 11.54 11.47 -1.41
CA LYS A 174 10.44 10.51 -1.16
C LYS A 174 10.63 9.25 -2.00
N GLN A 175 10.21 8.09 -1.48
CA GLN A 175 10.08 6.88 -2.31
C GLN A 175 9.04 7.08 -3.40
N SER A 176 7.88 7.63 -3.03
CA SER A 176 6.79 8.01 -3.92
C SER A 176 5.88 9.01 -3.20
N VAL A 177 4.78 9.41 -3.84
CA VAL A 177 3.73 10.19 -3.18
C VAL A 177 3.07 9.43 -2.03
N GLN A 178 2.80 8.14 -2.25
CA GLN A 178 2.12 7.27 -1.30
C GLN A 178 3.00 6.99 -0.09
N MET A 179 4.31 6.86 -0.32
CA MET A 179 5.28 6.40 0.67
C MET A 179 6.03 7.52 1.40
N GLY A 180 6.72 7.16 2.48
CA GLY A 180 7.63 8.04 3.20
C GLY A 180 8.97 8.31 2.48
N PRO A 181 9.93 8.94 3.19
CA PRO A 181 11.27 9.22 2.65
C PRO A 181 12.08 7.95 2.38
N TYR A 182 12.80 7.96 1.26
CA TYR A 182 13.71 6.95 0.73
C TYR A 182 14.90 6.67 1.69
N GLU A 183 15.59 5.55 1.48
CA GLU A 183 16.67 5.10 2.36
C GLU A 183 18.03 5.16 1.66
N ILE A 184 18.88 6.05 2.16
CA ILE A 184 20.32 6.07 1.88
C ILE A 184 21.01 5.97 3.23
N TYR A 185 21.86 4.95 3.37
CA TYR A 185 22.55 4.64 4.61
C TYR A 185 24.07 4.70 4.41
N ASP A 186 24.77 5.41 5.28
CA ASP A 186 26.23 5.49 5.31
C ASP A 186 26.80 4.87 6.59
N ALA A 187 27.33 3.65 6.47
CA ALA A 187 27.87 2.92 7.59
C ALA A 187 29.16 3.54 8.16
N ARG A 188 29.82 4.45 7.42
CA ARG A 188 30.97 5.22 7.93
C ARG A 188 30.56 6.22 9.02
N LEU A 189 29.26 6.55 9.09
CA LEU A 189 28.68 7.48 10.06
C LEU A 189 27.97 6.76 11.22
N VAL A 190 28.05 5.42 11.27
CA VAL A 190 27.57 4.65 12.43
C VAL A 190 28.28 5.14 13.69
N ASP A 191 27.53 5.25 14.77
CA ASP A 191 28.01 5.71 16.08
C ASP A 191 28.59 7.13 16.12
N THR A 192 28.36 7.95 15.09
CA THR A 192 28.70 9.37 15.15
C THR A 192 27.69 10.14 16.01
N GLY A 193 28.19 11.09 16.79
CA GLY A 193 27.40 11.91 17.71
C GLY A 193 27.23 11.30 19.10
N ASP A 194 27.19 12.18 20.10
CA ASP A 194 27.02 11.79 21.50
C ASP A 194 25.54 11.66 21.86
N PHE A 195 25.25 10.67 22.70
CA PHE A 195 23.95 10.57 23.37
C PHE A 195 23.77 11.75 24.32
N ALA A 196 22.62 12.42 24.22
CA ALA A 196 22.21 13.51 25.08
C ALA A 196 20.85 13.20 25.73
N PRO A 197 20.52 13.80 26.89
CA PRO A 197 19.20 13.66 27.47
C PRO A 197 18.08 14.03 26.48
N ALA A 198 17.02 13.24 26.45
CA ALA A 198 15.83 13.49 25.67
C ALA A 198 15.11 14.77 26.09
N VAL A 199 14.54 15.47 25.11
CA VAL A 199 13.61 16.59 25.36
C VAL A 199 12.20 16.02 25.48
N VAL A 200 11.54 16.29 26.60
CA VAL A 200 10.11 16.02 26.77
C VAL A 200 9.32 17.02 25.93
N ARG A 201 8.52 16.50 25.00
CA ARG A 201 7.67 17.26 24.08
C ARG A 201 6.28 17.50 24.68
N HIS A 202 5.65 16.41 25.11
CA HIS A 202 4.27 16.41 25.63
C HIS A 202 4.13 15.33 26.70
N ALA A 203 3.22 15.50 27.66
CA ALA A 203 2.70 14.36 28.43
C ALA A 203 1.98 13.38 27.47
N ALA A 204 1.83 12.10 27.83
CA ALA A 204 1.26 11.08 26.95
C ALA A 204 -0.05 11.50 26.25
N LEU A 205 -0.97 12.13 26.99
CA LEU A 205 -2.29 12.58 26.48
C LEU A 205 -2.33 14.08 26.10
N GLY A 206 -1.19 14.77 26.17
CA GLY A 206 -1.09 16.23 25.96
C GLY A 206 -0.80 16.65 24.51
N GLY A 207 -0.29 15.75 23.68
CA GLY A 207 0.13 16.04 22.30
C GLY A 207 -1.01 16.07 21.28
N PRO A 208 -0.70 16.24 19.98
CA PRO A 208 -1.71 16.23 18.90
C PRO A 208 -2.35 14.84 18.69
N TRP A 209 -1.74 13.77 19.18
CA TRP A 209 -2.25 12.40 19.11
C TRP A 209 -3.32 12.17 20.18
N LYS A 210 -4.58 12.02 19.75
CA LYS A 210 -5.75 11.86 20.62
C LYS A 210 -6.21 10.41 20.68
N GLU A 211 -7.00 10.12 21.71
CA GLU A 211 -7.63 8.81 21.93
C GLU A 211 -6.65 7.62 21.84
N LEU A 212 -5.49 7.75 22.50
CA LEU A 212 -4.46 6.71 22.54
C LEU A 212 -5.07 5.36 22.92
N SER A 213 -5.14 4.45 21.95
CA SER A 213 -5.74 3.14 22.09
C SER A 213 -4.77 2.03 21.68
N PRO A 214 -4.87 0.82 22.25
CA PRO A 214 -4.10 -0.32 21.77
C PRO A 214 -4.38 -0.58 20.29
N ARG A 215 -3.35 -1.02 19.57
CA ARG A 215 -3.50 -1.56 18.22
C ARG A 215 -4.52 -2.70 18.22
N ASP A 216 -5.43 -2.66 17.26
CA ASP A 216 -6.56 -3.58 17.09
C ASP A 216 -6.30 -4.67 16.04
N CYS A 217 -5.02 -4.92 15.74
CA CYS A 217 -4.56 -6.03 14.90
C CYS A 217 -3.18 -6.52 15.38
N PRO A 218 -2.78 -7.77 15.08
CA PRO A 218 -1.48 -8.29 15.46
C PRO A 218 -0.31 -7.56 14.75
N PRO A 219 0.91 -7.62 15.32
CA PRO A 219 2.14 -7.23 14.64
C PRO A 219 2.41 -8.10 13.40
N LEU A 220 3.17 -7.55 12.46
CA LEU A 220 3.54 -8.27 11.23
C LEU A 220 4.54 -9.40 11.51
N THR A 221 4.50 -10.41 10.63
CA THR A 221 5.47 -11.50 10.59
C THR A 221 6.87 -10.99 10.24
N ARG A 222 7.89 -11.78 10.57
CA ARG A 222 9.29 -11.51 10.19
C ARG A 222 9.95 -12.84 9.84
N ILE A 223 9.70 -13.32 8.63
CA ILE A 223 10.10 -14.65 8.17
C ILE A 223 11.27 -14.52 7.20
N PRO A 224 12.47 -15.04 7.52
CA PRO A 224 13.58 -15.05 6.58
C PRO A 224 13.24 -15.79 5.29
N PHE A 225 13.45 -15.14 4.16
CA PHE A 225 13.19 -15.65 2.83
C PHE A 225 14.45 -15.54 1.96
N ALA A 226 15.01 -16.70 1.63
CA ALA A 226 16.22 -16.80 0.83
C ALA A 226 15.92 -16.75 -0.68
N PRO A 227 16.78 -16.09 -1.48
CA PRO A 227 16.70 -16.13 -2.94
C PRO A 227 16.84 -17.56 -3.46
N LYS A 228 16.27 -17.83 -4.64
CA LYS A 228 16.25 -19.15 -5.31
C LYS A 228 17.22 -19.25 -6.47
N ALA A 229 17.59 -18.13 -7.07
CA ALA A 229 18.66 -18.06 -8.06
C ALA A 229 19.51 -16.80 -7.86
N LEU A 230 20.74 -16.86 -8.33
CA LEU A 230 21.71 -15.77 -8.29
C LEU A 230 22.49 -15.75 -9.60
N GLU A 231 22.46 -14.61 -10.29
CA GLU A 231 23.24 -14.32 -11.50
C GLU A 231 24.18 -13.14 -11.26
N ALA A 232 25.22 -13.02 -12.08
CA ALA A 232 26.18 -11.91 -12.02
C ALA A 232 26.46 -11.36 -13.42
N GLY A 233 26.46 -10.04 -13.53
CA GLY A 233 26.76 -9.29 -14.74
C GLY A 233 27.58 -8.05 -14.45
N VAL A 234 27.88 -7.29 -15.50
CA VAL A 234 28.56 -6.00 -15.40
C VAL A 234 27.68 -4.95 -16.06
N VAL A 235 27.54 -3.80 -15.42
CA VAL A 235 26.86 -2.63 -15.97
C VAL A 235 27.87 -1.51 -16.18
N ALA A 236 27.69 -0.72 -17.24
CA ALA A 236 28.52 0.45 -17.47
C ALA A 236 28.40 1.42 -16.29
N ARG A 237 29.51 2.06 -15.92
CA ARG A 237 29.50 3.09 -14.88
C ARG A 237 28.58 4.25 -15.32
N PRO A 238 27.80 4.83 -14.41
CA PRO A 238 26.98 5.99 -14.74
C PRO A 238 27.80 7.14 -15.32
N GLU A 239 27.24 7.80 -16.33
CA GLU A 239 27.83 9.01 -16.92
C GLU A 239 27.19 10.24 -16.30
N GLY A 240 28.02 11.20 -15.86
CA GLY A 240 27.57 12.47 -15.32
C GLY A 240 27.34 12.48 -13.80
N ARG A 241 26.71 13.56 -13.31
CA ARG A 241 26.33 13.74 -11.89
C ARG A 241 24.83 13.90 -11.79
N THR A 242 24.22 13.31 -10.76
CA THR A 242 22.79 13.49 -10.47
C THR A 242 22.59 14.12 -9.11
N PHE A 243 21.50 14.86 -8.97
CA PHE A 243 21.15 15.59 -7.76
C PHE A 243 19.66 15.45 -7.51
N VAL A 244 19.29 15.12 -6.28
CA VAL A 244 17.90 15.18 -5.81
C VAL A 244 17.81 16.16 -4.66
N PHE A 245 16.78 16.99 -4.67
CA PHE A 245 16.56 18.06 -3.71
C PHE A 245 15.15 17.93 -3.09
N PRO A 246 15.01 17.84 -1.74
CA PRO A 246 13.72 17.78 -1.06
C PRO A 246 13.06 19.17 -0.96
N THR A 247 12.88 19.79 -2.10
CA THR A 247 12.45 21.19 -2.29
C THR A 247 11.15 21.57 -1.61
N ALA A 248 10.15 20.67 -1.57
CA ALA A 248 8.88 20.96 -0.91
C ALA A 248 9.08 21.30 0.57
N TYR A 249 9.95 20.55 1.27
CA TYR A 249 10.26 20.82 2.68
C TYR A 249 10.91 22.18 2.91
N TRP A 250 11.76 22.65 2.00
CA TRP A 250 12.43 23.94 2.17
C TRP A 250 11.49 25.14 2.08
N VAL A 251 10.33 24.98 1.43
CA VAL A 251 9.41 26.06 1.14
C VAL A 251 8.27 26.14 2.16
N TYR A 252 7.75 25.00 2.60
CA TYR A 252 6.62 24.94 3.52
C TYR A 252 7.10 24.77 4.96
N ASP A 253 6.53 25.54 5.89
CA ASP A 253 6.93 25.55 7.31
C ASP A 253 6.30 24.39 8.13
N GLY A 254 5.58 23.48 7.48
CA GLY A 254 4.89 22.35 8.11
C GLY A 254 4.80 21.13 7.19
N VAL A 255 4.05 20.10 7.62
CA VAL A 255 3.87 18.85 6.87
C VAL A 255 3.16 19.13 5.54
N VAL A 256 3.82 18.80 4.43
CA VAL A 256 3.26 18.96 3.09
C VAL A 256 2.39 17.75 2.76
N HIS A 257 1.08 17.97 2.60
CA HIS A 257 0.12 16.90 2.29
C HIS A 257 0.32 16.31 0.89
N ALA A 258 -0.09 15.05 0.70
CA ALA A 258 0.07 14.30 -0.55
C ALA A 258 -0.98 14.64 -1.65
N ASN A 259 -1.45 15.88 -1.72
CA ASN A 259 -2.44 16.33 -2.71
C ASN A 259 -1.79 16.68 -4.06
N ASN A 260 -2.55 16.59 -5.16
CA ASN A 260 -2.07 17.04 -6.48
C ASN A 260 -1.84 18.55 -6.52
N LYS A 261 -2.61 19.32 -5.76
CA LYS A 261 -2.64 20.77 -5.83
C LYS A 261 -1.83 21.43 -4.73
N VAL A 262 -0.56 21.04 -4.67
CA VAL A 262 0.46 21.59 -3.79
C VAL A 262 1.63 22.09 -4.62
N GLN A 263 1.59 23.36 -5.00
CA GLN A 263 2.54 23.97 -5.91
C GLN A 263 3.40 25.02 -5.22
N VAL A 264 4.70 24.94 -5.47
CA VAL A 264 5.61 26.08 -5.42
C VAL A 264 6.51 25.99 -6.65
N THR A 265 6.94 27.14 -7.16
CA THR A 265 7.95 27.20 -8.21
C THR A 265 9.12 28.06 -7.74
N GLY A 266 10.21 27.98 -8.48
CA GLY A 266 11.45 28.64 -8.17
C GLY A 266 12.48 28.39 -9.25
N GLN A 267 13.71 28.79 -8.95
CA GLN A 267 14.84 28.56 -9.82
C GLN A 267 15.99 27.94 -9.02
N PHE A 268 16.55 26.86 -9.55
CA PHE A 268 17.87 26.38 -9.18
C PHE A 268 18.92 27.07 -10.03
N ALA A 269 20.00 27.52 -9.39
CA ALA A 269 21.10 28.20 -10.05
C ALA A 269 22.46 27.64 -9.63
N THR A 270 23.36 27.49 -10.60
CA THR A 270 24.78 27.19 -10.39
C THR A 270 25.63 27.84 -11.49
N VAL A 271 26.93 27.99 -11.26
CA VAL A 271 27.89 28.40 -12.27
C VAL A 271 28.75 27.21 -12.68
N LEU A 272 28.84 26.97 -13.97
CA LEU A 272 29.66 25.95 -14.60
C LEU A 272 31.01 26.56 -14.97
N ASP A 273 32.09 26.05 -14.41
CA ASP A 273 33.45 26.37 -14.84
C ASP A 273 33.95 25.25 -15.76
N MET A 274 33.98 25.54 -17.07
CA MET A 274 34.42 24.62 -18.12
C MET A 274 35.89 24.84 -18.45
N ALA A 275 36.71 23.80 -18.26
CA ALA A 275 38.15 23.85 -18.53
C ALA A 275 38.46 23.97 -20.03
N GLU A 276 37.58 23.43 -20.87
CA GLU A 276 37.67 23.35 -22.33
C GLU A 276 36.27 23.55 -22.93
N ALA A 277 36.20 23.88 -24.23
CA ALA A 277 34.93 23.91 -24.94
C ALA A 277 34.36 22.50 -25.08
N GLY A 278 33.05 22.33 -24.90
CA GLY A 278 32.43 21.02 -24.87
C GLY A 278 30.91 21.09 -24.92
N THR A 279 30.27 19.94 -24.68
CA THR A 279 28.81 19.85 -24.56
C THR A 279 28.38 19.60 -23.13
N LEU A 280 27.27 20.22 -22.74
CA LEU A 280 26.54 19.94 -21.51
C LEU A 280 25.12 19.50 -21.86
N GLU A 281 24.73 18.33 -21.40
CA GLU A 281 23.34 17.87 -21.37
C GLU A 281 22.78 17.99 -19.96
N VAL A 282 21.59 18.57 -19.85
CA VAL A 282 20.87 18.75 -18.58
C VAL A 282 19.49 18.09 -18.67
N ASP A 283 19.29 17.04 -17.89
CA ASP A 283 17.94 16.55 -17.61
C ASP A 283 17.45 17.21 -16.32
N ALA A 284 16.27 17.83 -16.40
CA ALA A 284 15.64 18.53 -15.29
C ALA A 284 14.20 18.03 -15.05
N ASP A 285 13.92 16.78 -15.42
CA ASP A 285 12.61 16.13 -15.29
C ASP A 285 11.50 17.02 -15.88
N GLY A 286 11.66 17.53 -17.11
CA GLY A 286 10.66 18.37 -17.78
C GLY A 286 10.67 19.87 -17.41
N ASN A 287 11.49 20.30 -16.44
CA ASN A 287 11.66 21.72 -16.13
C ASN A 287 12.49 22.46 -17.17
N ALA A 288 12.28 23.77 -17.28
CA ALA A 288 12.99 24.60 -18.24
C ALA A 288 14.46 24.83 -17.82
N VAL A 289 15.38 24.55 -18.75
CA VAL A 289 16.81 24.77 -18.57
C VAL A 289 17.28 25.95 -19.42
N ARG A 290 18.11 26.81 -18.84
CA ARG A 290 18.79 27.91 -19.51
C ARG A 290 20.26 27.95 -19.15
N VAL A 291 21.12 28.18 -20.14
CA VAL A 291 22.55 28.46 -19.92
C VAL A 291 22.85 29.82 -20.51
N ASP A 292 23.31 30.76 -19.68
CA ASP A 292 23.51 32.18 -20.03
C ASP A 292 22.27 32.82 -20.67
N GLY A 293 21.08 32.41 -20.23
CA GLY A 293 19.80 32.84 -20.77
C GLY A 293 19.37 32.19 -22.09
N ALA A 294 20.23 31.39 -22.72
CA ALA A 294 19.89 30.65 -23.94
C ALA A 294 19.18 29.32 -23.61
N GLU A 295 18.31 28.88 -24.50
CA GLU A 295 17.73 27.53 -24.51
C GLU A 295 18.39 26.66 -25.57
N ALA A 296 18.31 25.33 -25.41
CA ALA A 296 18.85 24.39 -26.37
C ALA A 296 17.88 23.24 -26.63
N ARG A 297 17.94 22.68 -27.84
CA ARG A 297 17.16 21.50 -28.21
C ARG A 297 17.57 20.32 -27.33
N ARG A 298 16.59 19.67 -26.69
CA ARG A 298 16.81 18.56 -25.74
C ARG A 298 17.77 18.91 -24.59
N ASN A 299 17.87 20.20 -24.25
CA ASN A 299 18.79 20.70 -23.22
C ASN A 299 20.26 20.29 -23.43
N VAL A 300 20.70 20.16 -24.69
CA VAL A 300 22.10 19.90 -25.05
C VAL A 300 22.77 21.20 -25.52
N PHE A 301 23.62 21.77 -24.68
CA PHE A 301 24.29 23.04 -24.89
C PHE A 301 25.71 22.82 -25.41
N LYS A 302 26.11 23.61 -26.42
CA LYS A 302 27.52 23.73 -26.84
C LYS A 302 28.08 24.97 -26.17
N LEU A 303 29.10 24.78 -25.34
CA LEU A 303 29.63 25.81 -24.47
C LEU A 303 31.12 25.98 -24.74
N ASP A 304 31.56 27.23 -24.75
CA ASP A 304 32.97 27.57 -24.88
C ASP A 304 33.72 27.27 -23.57
N LYS A 305 35.04 27.38 -23.60
CA LYS A 305 35.84 27.39 -22.37
C LYS A 305 35.48 28.64 -21.57
N GLY A 306 35.12 28.49 -20.30
CA GLY A 306 34.83 29.62 -19.44
C GLY A 306 33.77 29.35 -18.37
N ARG A 307 33.20 30.44 -17.85
CA ARG A 307 32.14 30.41 -16.84
C ARG A 307 30.79 30.56 -17.53
N HIS A 308 29.85 29.69 -17.19
CA HIS A 308 28.48 29.70 -17.72
C HIS A 308 27.48 29.61 -16.58
N PHE A 309 26.44 30.45 -16.60
CA PHE A 309 25.38 30.43 -15.59
C PHE A 309 24.28 29.45 -16.00
N LEU A 310 24.08 28.40 -15.21
CA LEU A 310 23.02 27.42 -15.40
C LEU A 310 21.83 27.77 -14.50
N ALA A 311 20.68 28.00 -15.11
CA ALA A 311 19.40 28.19 -14.45
C ALA A 311 18.44 27.06 -14.82
N VAL A 312 17.86 26.41 -13.81
CA VAL A 312 16.75 25.46 -13.97
C VAL A 312 15.52 26.08 -13.32
N VAL A 313 14.54 26.46 -14.13
CA VAL A 313 13.29 27.08 -13.66
C VAL A 313 12.21 26.00 -13.55
N LEU A 314 11.59 25.91 -12.38
CA LEU A 314 10.55 24.93 -12.09
C LEU A 314 9.24 25.30 -12.82
N THR A 315 9.12 24.92 -14.08
CA THR A 315 7.94 25.22 -14.92
C THR A 315 6.77 24.31 -14.64
N GLU A 316 7.05 23.11 -14.13
CA GLU A 316 6.05 22.25 -13.52
C GLU A 316 6.18 22.41 -12.00
N GLY A 317 5.15 22.95 -11.36
CA GLY A 317 5.13 23.09 -9.91
C GLY A 317 5.10 21.72 -9.21
N PHE A 318 5.36 21.73 -7.90
CA PHE A 318 5.19 20.54 -7.07
C PHE A 318 3.77 19.98 -7.18
N GLY A 319 3.65 18.71 -6.82
CA GLY A 319 2.38 18.01 -6.72
C GLY A 319 2.62 16.53 -6.52
N HIS A 320 1.55 15.76 -6.62
CA HIS A 320 1.53 14.32 -6.45
C HIS A 320 2.69 13.58 -7.14
N TRP A 321 3.04 13.98 -8.37
CA TRP A 321 4.08 13.29 -9.15
C TRP A 321 5.48 13.91 -9.03
N ARG A 322 5.61 15.01 -8.27
CA ARG A 322 6.82 15.84 -8.14
C ARG A 322 6.84 16.47 -6.75
N HIS A 323 7.39 15.77 -5.75
CA HIS A 323 7.58 16.28 -4.39
C HIS A 323 9.01 16.74 -4.10
N ASP A 324 9.95 16.30 -4.93
CA ASP A 324 11.36 16.65 -4.95
C ASP A 324 11.74 17.13 -6.36
N THR A 325 12.91 17.76 -6.48
CA THR A 325 13.49 18.13 -7.79
C THR A 325 14.69 17.24 -8.05
N GLU A 326 14.66 16.55 -9.19
CA GLU A 326 15.74 15.67 -9.64
C GLU A 326 16.39 16.24 -10.91
N LEU A 327 17.72 16.39 -10.89
CA LEU A 327 18.53 16.92 -12.00
C LEU A 327 19.66 15.94 -12.36
N ALA A 328 20.01 15.85 -13.64
CA ALA A 328 21.20 15.16 -14.11
C ALA A 328 22.02 16.05 -15.06
N LEU A 329 23.34 16.07 -14.85
CA LEU A 329 24.30 16.81 -15.67
C LEU A 329 25.29 15.85 -16.32
N LYS A 330 25.32 15.82 -17.65
CA LYS A 330 26.29 15.04 -18.44
C LYS A 330 27.13 16.01 -19.28
N ALA A 331 28.42 16.10 -18.99
CA ALA A 331 29.35 16.98 -19.71
C ALA A 331 30.39 16.15 -20.48
N SER A 332 30.73 16.57 -21.69
CA SER A 332 31.77 15.91 -22.50
C SER A 332 33.20 16.23 -22.06
N VAL A 333 33.35 17.20 -21.14
CA VAL A 333 34.61 17.67 -20.59
C VAL A 333 34.47 17.85 -19.07
N PRO A 334 35.56 17.89 -18.29
CA PRO A 334 35.49 18.18 -16.85
C PRO A 334 34.84 19.54 -16.57
N VAL A 335 33.87 19.57 -15.64
CA VAL A 335 33.15 20.78 -15.23
C VAL A 335 33.14 20.89 -13.70
N THR A 336 33.59 22.02 -13.18
CA THR A 336 33.42 22.37 -11.76
C THR A 336 32.11 23.16 -11.61
N LEU A 337 31.28 22.81 -10.63
CA LEU A 337 30.10 23.60 -10.29
C LEU A 337 30.49 24.58 -9.19
N ARG A 338 30.00 25.81 -9.25
CA ARG A 338 30.24 26.85 -8.24
C ARG A 338 28.96 27.54 -7.86
N ASN A 339 28.86 27.84 -6.57
CA ASN A 339 27.76 28.61 -6.03
C ASN A 339 27.77 30.04 -6.61
N PRO A 340 26.64 30.54 -7.14
CA PRO A 340 26.58 31.88 -7.72
C PRO A 340 26.65 33.00 -6.66
N VAL A 341 26.39 32.72 -5.37
CA VAL A 341 26.49 33.69 -4.27
C VAL A 341 27.92 33.77 -3.73
N ASN A 342 28.50 32.65 -3.33
CA ASN A 342 29.75 32.61 -2.57
C ASN A 342 30.93 31.95 -3.30
N GLY A 343 30.74 31.39 -4.50
CA GLY A 343 31.78 30.75 -5.31
C GLY A 343 32.21 29.35 -4.86
N SER A 344 31.61 28.79 -3.80
CA SER A 344 31.92 27.47 -3.26
C SER A 344 31.61 26.35 -4.26
N ASP A 345 32.51 25.38 -4.39
CA ASP A 345 32.31 24.13 -5.13
C ASP A 345 31.82 22.98 -4.23
N GLU A 346 31.87 23.13 -2.91
CA GLU A 346 31.29 22.21 -1.93
C GLU A 346 29.76 22.36 -1.79
N THR A 347 29.25 23.59 -1.95
CA THR A 347 27.81 23.90 -1.92
C THR A 347 27.38 24.60 -3.22
N PRO A 348 27.47 23.93 -4.38
CA PRO A 348 27.47 24.61 -5.68
C PRO A 348 26.11 25.15 -6.13
N TRP A 349 25.02 24.78 -5.45
CA TRP A 349 23.67 25.12 -5.84
C TRP A 349 23.05 26.19 -4.95
N CYS A 350 22.21 27.03 -5.55
CA CYS A 350 21.24 27.84 -4.85
C CYS A 350 19.82 27.50 -5.32
N PHE A 351 18.84 27.65 -4.44
CA PHE A 351 17.42 27.61 -4.77
C PHE A 351 16.76 28.94 -4.40
N SER A 352 16.07 29.56 -5.35
CA SER A 352 15.31 30.80 -5.17
C SER A 352 13.82 30.53 -5.39
N PRO A 353 12.97 30.47 -4.34
CA PRO A 353 11.52 30.34 -4.51
C PRO A 353 10.95 31.60 -5.16
N PHE A 354 9.97 31.46 -6.05
CA PHE A 354 9.29 32.61 -6.64
C PHE A 354 8.20 33.13 -5.70
N GLU A 355 8.22 34.43 -5.43
CA GLU A 355 7.25 35.09 -4.56
C GLU A 355 5.82 34.96 -5.11
N GLY A 356 4.85 34.73 -4.23
CA GLY A 356 3.43 34.61 -4.60
C GLY A 356 3.02 33.26 -5.23
N THR A 357 3.95 32.30 -5.37
CA THR A 357 3.68 31.02 -6.04
C THR A 357 3.36 29.85 -5.14
N LYS A 358 3.47 30.01 -3.81
CA LYS A 358 3.01 29.00 -2.86
C LYS A 358 1.49 28.84 -2.98
N TYR A 359 1.04 27.63 -3.28
CA TYR A 359 -0.37 27.25 -3.35
C TYR A 359 -0.52 25.83 -2.82
N ALA A 360 -1.41 25.58 -1.88
CA ALA A 360 -1.65 24.25 -1.33
C ALA A 360 -3.11 24.13 -0.91
N VAL A 361 -3.83 23.22 -1.54
CA VAL A 361 -5.22 22.86 -1.21
C VAL A 361 -5.40 21.35 -1.38
N SER A 362 -6.41 20.79 -0.73
CA SER A 362 -6.83 19.42 -1.02
C SER A 362 -7.41 19.29 -2.43
N ASP A 363 -7.36 18.08 -3.00
CA ASP A 363 -7.93 17.84 -4.33
C ASP A 363 -9.46 17.94 -4.34
N MET A 364 -10.09 17.71 -3.18
CA MET A 364 -11.49 18.03 -2.91
C MET A 364 -11.77 19.53 -3.02
N GLU A 365 -11.04 20.37 -2.28
CA GLU A 365 -11.21 21.83 -2.34
C GLU A 365 -10.95 22.36 -3.76
N TRP A 366 -9.93 21.83 -4.43
CA TRP A 366 -9.64 22.18 -5.82
C TRP A 366 -10.81 21.88 -6.75
N SER A 367 -11.43 20.71 -6.62
CA SER A 367 -12.57 20.32 -7.44
C SER A 367 -13.81 21.19 -7.19
N LEU A 368 -13.94 21.76 -5.98
CA LEU A 368 -15.04 22.65 -5.59
C LEU A 368 -14.86 24.12 -6.02
N LEU A 369 -13.65 24.55 -6.43
CA LEU A 369 -13.40 25.93 -6.89
C LEU A 369 -14.13 26.32 -8.20
N GLY A 370 -14.58 25.34 -8.98
CA GLY A 370 -15.13 25.57 -10.31
C GLY A 370 -14.08 25.95 -11.37
N ASP A 371 -14.49 26.04 -12.64
CA ASP A 371 -13.56 26.23 -13.76
C ASP A 371 -12.87 27.60 -13.75
N GLU A 372 -13.59 28.67 -13.41
CA GLU A 372 -13.04 30.02 -13.40
C GLU A 372 -11.99 30.21 -12.29
N GLY A 373 -12.28 29.73 -11.07
CA GLY A 373 -11.34 29.81 -9.95
C GLY A 373 -10.06 29.01 -10.21
N ARG A 374 -10.18 27.81 -10.80
CA ARG A 374 -9.01 27.01 -11.20
C ARG A 374 -8.15 27.72 -12.25
N LYS A 375 -8.79 28.27 -13.29
CA LYS A 375 -8.09 29.03 -14.34
C LYS A 375 -7.38 30.27 -13.81
N ASP A 376 -7.97 30.98 -12.85
CA ASP A 376 -7.35 32.14 -12.22
C ASP A 376 -6.04 31.76 -11.50
N VAL A 377 -6.07 30.69 -10.69
CA VAL A 377 -4.88 30.15 -10.02
C VAL A 377 -3.81 29.73 -11.04
N GLU A 378 -4.18 28.94 -12.03
CA GLU A 378 -3.25 28.44 -13.06
C GLU A 378 -2.62 29.59 -13.86
N SER A 379 -3.41 30.58 -14.27
CA SER A 379 -2.95 31.76 -15.01
C SER A 379 -1.98 32.60 -14.19
N ARG A 380 -2.29 32.84 -12.90
CA ARG A 380 -1.42 33.59 -11.98
C ARG A 380 -0.07 32.91 -11.81
N LEU A 381 -0.06 31.60 -11.51
CA LEU A 381 1.17 30.84 -11.29
C LEU A 381 2.02 30.77 -12.57
N SER A 382 1.38 30.46 -13.71
CA SER A 382 2.05 30.44 -15.01
C SER A 382 2.63 31.81 -15.38
N GLY A 383 1.90 32.90 -15.14
CA GLY A 383 2.35 34.27 -15.40
C GLY A 383 3.64 34.61 -14.66
N ILE A 384 3.75 34.25 -13.38
CA ILE A 384 4.97 34.47 -12.57
C ILE A 384 6.15 33.65 -13.11
N VAL A 385 5.91 32.36 -13.43
CA VAL A 385 6.94 31.49 -14.03
C VAL A 385 7.46 32.07 -15.35
N GLN A 386 6.56 32.50 -16.23
CA GLN A 386 6.93 33.06 -17.54
C GLN A 386 7.71 34.37 -17.42
N ASP A 387 7.36 35.23 -16.46
CA ASP A 387 8.11 36.45 -16.19
C ASP A 387 9.56 36.15 -15.74
N HIS A 388 9.76 35.22 -14.80
CA HIS A 388 11.11 34.83 -14.37
C HIS A 388 11.89 34.09 -15.46
N LEU A 389 11.24 33.24 -16.27
CA LEU A 389 11.86 32.61 -17.43
C LEU A 389 12.42 33.62 -18.43
N LYS A 390 11.77 34.77 -18.57
CA LYS A 390 12.21 35.83 -19.48
C LYS A 390 13.33 36.70 -18.89
N ASN A 391 13.24 37.00 -17.60
CA ASN A 391 13.99 38.11 -17.01
C ASN A 391 15.03 37.69 -15.95
N ALA A 392 15.07 36.41 -15.53
CA ALA A 392 15.91 35.97 -14.41
C ALA A 392 16.80 34.75 -14.74
N VAL A 393 17.05 34.47 -16.02
CA VAL A 393 17.78 33.27 -16.48
C VAL A 393 19.22 33.53 -16.93
N THR A 394 19.70 34.77 -16.77
CA THR A 394 21.11 35.16 -16.87
C THR A 394 21.65 35.45 -15.46
N GLU A 395 22.97 35.39 -15.25
CA GLU A 395 23.55 35.68 -13.93
C GLU A 395 23.16 37.08 -13.44
N ALA A 396 23.19 38.09 -14.32
CA ALA A 396 22.82 39.46 -13.98
C ALA A 396 21.33 39.58 -13.58
N GLY A 397 20.42 38.99 -14.38
CA GLY A 397 18.99 39.02 -14.07
C GLY A 397 18.65 38.23 -12.81
N TRP A 398 19.32 37.10 -12.56
CA TRP A 398 19.17 36.35 -11.32
C TRP A 398 19.68 37.15 -10.11
N ARG A 399 20.85 37.80 -10.22
CA ARG A 399 21.40 38.64 -9.14
C ARG A 399 20.48 39.79 -8.75
N GLU A 400 19.86 40.42 -9.75
CA GLU A 400 18.91 41.52 -9.52
C GLU A 400 17.61 41.04 -8.86
N ARG A 401 17.05 39.91 -9.32
CA ARG A 401 15.65 39.53 -9.00
C ARG A 401 15.51 38.42 -7.96
N LEU A 402 16.47 37.50 -7.88
CA LEU A 402 16.32 36.22 -7.17
C LEU A 402 17.44 35.91 -6.17
N ALA A 403 18.63 36.51 -6.31
CA ALA A 403 19.71 36.35 -5.34
C ALA A 403 19.36 36.81 -3.91
N PRO A 404 18.58 37.90 -3.69
CA PRO A 404 18.21 38.31 -2.34
C PRO A 404 17.37 37.28 -1.56
N SER A 405 16.61 36.44 -2.27
CA SER A 405 15.81 35.34 -1.69
C SER A 405 16.46 33.96 -1.87
N ALA A 406 17.67 33.91 -2.44
CA ALA A 406 18.35 32.66 -2.73
C ALA A 406 18.86 31.99 -1.45
N ARG A 407 18.51 30.71 -1.32
CA ARG A 407 19.02 29.80 -0.31
C ARG A 407 20.20 29.03 -0.89
N ILE A 408 21.35 29.03 -0.21
CA ILE A 408 22.45 28.11 -0.52
C ILE A 408 22.01 26.70 -0.12
N VAL A 409 22.13 25.74 -1.03
CA VAL A 409 21.85 24.32 -0.74
C VAL A 409 23.05 23.73 0.00
N GLY A 410 22.81 23.19 1.20
CA GLY A 410 23.87 22.53 1.99
C GLY A 410 24.43 21.29 1.28
N ALA A 411 25.67 20.93 1.61
CA ALA A 411 26.36 19.78 0.99
C ALA A 411 25.65 18.44 1.27
N ASP A 412 25.00 18.32 2.41
CA ASP A 412 24.21 17.18 2.87
C ASP A 412 22.72 17.28 2.50
N GLU A 413 22.28 18.43 1.96
CA GLU A 413 20.90 18.68 1.55
C GLU A 413 20.58 18.22 0.13
N THR A 414 21.51 17.48 -0.49
CA THR A 414 21.34 16.87 -1.81
C THR A 414 21.84 15.44 -1.81
N THR A 415 21.20 14.57 -2.59
CA THR A 415 21.56 13.16 -2.72
C THR A 415 21.71 12.78 -4.19
N GLU A 416 22.42 11.68 -4.46
CA GLU A 416 22.46 11.10 -5.80
C GLU A 416 21.10 10.44 -6.12
N ALA A 417 20.68 10.49 -7.39
CA ALA A 417 19.45 9.85 -7.86
C ALA A 417 19.64 8.34 -8.04
N VAL A 418 19.83 7.61 -6.94
CA VAL A 418 20.12 6.16 -6.90
C VAL A 418 19.14 5.36 -7.78
N ASN A 419 17.85 5.65 -7.70
CA ASN A 419 16.84 4.98 -8.51
C ASN A 419 17.00 5.22 -10.02
N ARG A 420 17.36 6.44 -10.41
CA ARG A 420 17.66 6.78 -11.81
C ARG A 420 18.86 6.00 -12.32
N LEU A 421 19.90 5.82 -11.50
CA LEU A 421 21.07 5.03 -11.90
C LEU A 421 20.70 3.60 -12.28
N PHE A 422 19.71 3.01 -11.59
CA PHE A 422 19.18 1.69 -11.92
C PHE A 422 18.31 1.70 -13.19
N GLN A 423 17.46 2.71 -13.34
CA GLN A 423 16.59 2.88 -14.52
C GLN A 423 17.39 3.13 -15.81
N GLU A 424 18.48 3.89 -15.72
CA GLU A 424 19.37 4.22 -16.84
C GLU A 424 20.53 3.22 -17.01
N ARG A 425 20.58 2.14 -16.22
CA ARG A 425 21.70 1.18 -16.26
C ARG A 425 21.88 0.58 -17.66
N LYS A 426 23.14 0.35 -18.04
CA LYS A 426 23.50 -0.23 -19.34
C LYS A 426 24.29 -1.53 -19.13
N PRO A 427 23.64 -2.71 -19.19
CA PRO A 427 24.34 -3.99 -19.11
C PRO A 427 25.40 -4.13 -20.20
N LEU A 428 26.54 -4.74 -19.87
CA LEU A 428 27.65 -5.05 -20.78
C LEU A 428 27.70 -6.56 -21.02
N PRO A 429 26.93 -7.11 -21.98
CA PRO A 429 26.74 -8.56 -22.12
C PRO A 429 28.02 -9.32 -22.49
N ASP A 430 28.98 -8.64 -23.11
CA ASP A 430 30.27 -9.23 -23.52
C ASP A 430 31.33 -9.20 -22.39
N VAL A 431 31.02 -8.55 -21.26
CA VAL A 431 31.92 -8.44 -20.11
C VAL A 431 31.42 -9.35 -18.98
N LYS A 432 32.27 -10.28 -18.54
CA LYS A 432 31.93 -11.22 -17.47
C LYS A 432 32.36 -10.69 -16.11
N ALA A 433 31.43 -10.71 -15.15
CA ALA A 433 31.76 -10.48 -13.74
C ALA A 433 32.60 -11.66 -13.21
N ARG A 434 33.61 -11.36 -12.38
CA ARG A 434 34.36 -12.38 -11.65
C ARG A 434 33.79 -12.48 -10.23
N VAL A 435 32.98 -13.50 -10.01
CA VAL A 435 32.37 -13.80 -8.70
C VAL A 435 32.65 -15.27 -8.36
N GLU A 436 33.26 -15.51 -7.21
CA GLU A 436 33.58 -16.84 -6.69
C GLU A 436 32.58 -17.21 -5.58
N GLY A 437 32.15 -18.47 -5.49
CA GLY A 437 31.29 -18.92 -4.37
C GLY A 437 29.80 -18.60 -4.46
N MET A 438 29.26 -18.24 -5.64
CA MET A 438 27.83 -17.90 -5.82
C MET A 438 26.88 -19.04 -5.37
N GLU A 439 27.19 -20.29 -5.74
CA GLU A 439 26.38 -21.45 -5.31
C GLU A 439 26.41 -21.66 -3.80
N ALA A 440 27.57 -21.43 -3.17
CA ALA A 440 27.71 -21.53 -1.72
C ALA A 440 26.91 -20.45 -0.99
N LEU A 441 26.92 -19.21 -1.51
CA LEU A 441 26.10 -18.11 -0.99
C LEU A 441 24.61 -18.41 -1.12
N LEU A 442 24.17 -18.87 -2.30
CA LEU A 442 22.77 -19.21 -2.56
C LEU A 442 22.29 -20.36 -1.66
N ALA A 443 23.14 -21.37 -1.43
CA ALA A 443 22.84 -22.48 -0.52
C ALA A 443 22.97 -22.12 0.98
N GLY A 444 23.47 -20.93 1.32
CA GLY A 444 23.75 -20.53 2.71
C GLY A 444 24.87 -21.34 3.37
N THR A 445 25.78 -21.91 2.58
CA THR A 445 26.89 -22.77 3.05
C THR A 445 28.26 -22.08 3.06
N GLY A 446 28.37 -20.91 2.42
CA GLY A 446 29.59 -20.12 2.39
C GLY A 446 29.39 -18.76 1.71
N PRO A 447 30.39 -17.87 1.74
CA PRO A 447 30.28 -16.54 1.14
C PRO A 447 30.54 -16.56 -0.39
N ALA A 448 30.20 -15.45 -1.06
CA ALA A 448 30.66 -15.14 -2.41
C ALA A 448 31.65 -13.97 -2.41
N VAL A 449 32.74 -14.09 -3.19
CA VAL A 449 33.74 -13.03 -3.36
C VAL A 449 33.54 -12.36 -4.71
N VAL A 450 33.18 -11.08 -4.69
CA VAL A 450 32.97 -10.24 -5.87
C VAL A 450 34.24 -9.44 -6.14
N HIS A 451 34.86 -9.62 -7.30
CA HIS A 451 36.07 -8.89 -7.69
C HIS A 451 35.73 -7.63 -8.51
N PRO A 452 36.49 -6.52 -8.36
CA PRO A 452 36.27 -5.32 -9.16
C PRO A 452 36.46 -5.59 -10.65
N CYS A 453 35.64 -4.95 -11.49
CA CYS A 453 35.71 -5.05 -12.95
C CYS A 453 36.23 -3.73 -13.56
N PRO A 454 37.29 -3.75 -14.39
CA PRO A 454 37.79 -2.52 -15.02
C PRO A 454 36.77 -1.82 -15.92
N ASP A 455 35.91 -2.57 -16.60
CA ASP A 455 35.01 -2.04 -17.63
C ASP A 455 33.67 -1.51 -17.07
N GLY A 456 33.32 -1.83 -15.82
CA GLY A 456 32.03 -1.42 -15.25
C GLY A 456 31.86 -1.77 -13.77
N ASP A 457 30.67 -1.52 -13.24
CA ASP A 457 30.25 -1.94 -11.89
C ASP A 457 29.72 -3.39 -11.97
N VAL A 458 30.03 -4.22 -10.97
CA VAL A 458 29.47 -5.58 -10.89
C VAL A 458 28.05 -5.51 -10.34
N GLU A 459 27.12 -6.18 -11.02
CA GLU A 459 25.72 -6.28 -10.62
C GLU A 459 25.35 -7.75 -10.40
N LEU A 460 24.77 -8.04 -9.24
CA LEU A 460 24.22 -9.34 -8.91
C LEU A 460 22.70 -9.29 -9.04
N LEU A 461 22.09 -10.30 -9.65
CA LEU A 461 20.65 -10.45 -9.73
C LEU A 461 20.22 -11.63 -8.87
N PHE A 462 19.55 -11.36 -7.76
CA PHE A 462 18.89 -12.36 -6.94
C PHE A 462 17.43 -12.52 -7.40
N ASP A 463 17.04 -13.71 -7.86
CA ASP A 463 15.64 -14.07 -8.09
C ASP A 463 15.10 -14.78 -6.84
N LEU A 464 14.06 -14.20 -6.23
CA LEU A 464 13.35 -14.80 -5.10
C LEU A 464 12.51 -16.03 -5.51
N GLY A 465 12.38 -16.30 -6.81
CA GLY A 465 11.59 -17.40 -7.39
C GLY A 465 10.08 -17.13 -7.40
N GLU A 466 9.63 -16.27 -6.49
CA GLU A 466 8.27 -15.78 -6.38
C GLU A 466 8.28 -14.34 -5.88
N GLN A 467 7.18 -13.62 -6.12
CA GLN A 467 6.97 -12.31 -5.55
C GLN A 467 7.04 -12.38 -4.02
N ASN A 468 7.74 -11.42 -3.41
CA ASN A 468 7.77 -11.27 -1.97
C ASN A 468 7.90 -9.81 -1.56
N VAL A 469 7.66 -9.52 -0.28
CA VAL A 469 7.69 -8.21 0.32
C VAL A 469 8.21 -8.24 1.75
N GLY A 470 9.14 -7.34 2.06
CA GLY A 470 9.84 -7.39 3.34
C GLY A 470 11.01 -6.44 3.43
N TYR A 471 11.92 -6.74 4.34
CA TYR A 471 13.13 -5.95 4.58
C TYR A 471 14.34 -6.62 3.94
N PHE A 472 15.12 -5.88 3.15
CA PHE A 472 16.41 -6.37 2.67
C PHE A 472 17.37 -6.53 3.85
N GLN A 473 17.99 -7.70 3.98
CA GLN A 473 18.97 -8.00 4.99
C GLN A 473 20.20 -8.65 4.35
N PHE A 474 21.37 -8.12 4.67
CA PHE A 474 22.62 -8.61 4.11
C PHE A 474 23.79 -8.40 5.06
N GLU A 475 24.82 -9.20 4.83
CA GLU A 475 26.10 -9.19 5.54
C GLU A 475 27.21 -9.26 4.50
N LEU A 476 28.19 -8.36 4.59
CA LEU A 476 29.36 -8.36 3.72
C LEU A 476 30.62 -7.81 4.40
N GLU A 477 31.77 -8.15 3.85
CA GLU A 477 33.05 -7.54 4.15
C GLU A 477 33.52 -6.70 2.94
N ALA A 478 33.82 -5.42 3.15
CA ALA A 478 34.11 -4.49 2.07
C ALA A 478 35.11 -3.38 2.44
N GLU A 479 35.52 -2.59 1.46
CA GLU A 479 36.22 -1.32 1.67
C GLU A 479 35.25 -0.21 2.08
N ALA A 480 35.73 0.69 2.94
CA ALA A 480 35.00 1.91 3.27
C ALA A 480 34.69 2.72 2.01
N GLY A 481 33.42 3.14 1.85
CA GLY A 481 32.97 3.93 0.72
C GLY A 481 32.44 3.13 -0.46
N LEU A 482 32.58 1.80 -0.48
CA LEU A 482 31.89 0.95 -1.46
C LEU A 482 30.38 1.17 -1.34
N ALA A 483 29.73 1.58 -2.42
CA ALA A 483 28.27 1.71 -2.44
C ALA A 483 27.63 0.42 -2.96
N VAL A 484 26.65 -0.08 -2.21
CA VAL A 484 25.79 -1.22 -2.55
C VAL A 484 24.40 -0.66 -2.82
N ASP A 485 24.05 -0.58 -4.10
CA ASP A 485 22.73 -0.16 -4.55
C ASP A 485 21.85 -1.39 -4.71
N ILE A 486 20.68 -1.40 -4.09
CA ILE A 486 19.73 -2.52 -4.17
C ILE A 486 18.44 -2.01 -4.78
N ALA A 487 17.97 -2.62 -5.87
CA ALA A 487 16.71 -2.27 -6.54
C ALA A 487 15.84 -3.51 -6.77
N GLY A 488 14.54 -3.41 -6.49
CA GLY A 488 13.58 -4.49 -6.68
C GLY A 488 12.60 -4.23 -7.82
N VAL A 489 12.30 -5.25 -8.62
CA VAL A 489 11.22 -5.23 -9.64
C VAL A 489 10.39 -6.51 -9.56
N GLU A 490 9.13 -6.45 -10.01
CA GLU A 490 8.23 -7.60 -10.01
C GLU A 490 8.43 -8.50 -11.25
N TYR A 491 8.77 -7.90 -12.39
CA TYR A 491 8.71 -8.61 -13.67
C TYR A 491 9.85 -8.25 -14.63
N ILE A 492 10.34 -9.29 -15.31
CA ILE A 492 11.27 -9.23 -16.43
C ILE A 492 10.63 -10.03 -17.57
N THR A 493 10.51 -9.44 -18.76
CA THR A 493 9.94 -10.15 -19.91
C THR A 493 10.82 -11.35 -20.30
N PRO A 494 10.27 -12.34 -21.05
CA PRO A 494 11.09 -13.42 -21.62
C PRO A 494 12.26 -12.95 -22.50
N SER A 495 12.19 -11.72 -23.03
CA SER A 495 13.28 -11.09 -23.79
C SER A 495 14.32 -10.37 -22.93
N GLY A 496 14.20 -10.39 -21.61
CA GLY A 496 15.10 -9.73 -20.66
C GLY A 496 14.80 -8.24 -20.41
N LYS A 497 13.66 -7.72 -20.90
CA LYS A 497 13.27 -6.33 -20.65
C LYS A 497 12.73 -6.21 -19.22
N VAL A 498 13.36 -5.35 -18.42
CA VAL A 498 12.95 -5.08 -17.04
C VAL A 498 11.79 -4.09 -17.01
N GLN A 499 10.74 -4.42 -16.25
CA GLN A 499 9.68 -3.47 -15.92
C GLN A 499 10.11 -2.60 -14.74
N HIS A 500 10.55 -1.37 -15.03
CA HIS A 500 10.89 -0.40 -14.00
C HIS A 500 9.64 0.12 -13.28
N THR A 501 9.82 0.52 -12.03
CA THR A 501 8.75 0.92 -11.10
C THR A 501 8.30 2.37 -11.28
N GLU A 502 8.39 2.91 -12.50
CA GLU A 502 8.00 4.27 -12.86
C GLU A 502 8.57 5.35 -11.90
N ARG A 503 7.70 6.18 -11.30
CA ARG A 503 8.09 7.22 -10.31
C ARG A 503 8.24 6.68 -8.87
N TYR A 504 7.96 5.40 -8.64
CA TYR A 504 8.22 4.78 -7.35
C TYR A 504 9.71 4.37 -7.28
N ARG A 505 10.44 4.90 -6.29
CA ARG A 505 11.85 4.61 -6.08
C ARG A 505 12.01 3.32 -5.25
N ASN A 506 11.87 2.17 -5.90
CA ASN A 506 11.99 0.85 -5.24
C ASN A 506 13.44 0.40 -5.09
N SER A 507 14.26 1.27 -4.52
CA SER A 507 15.67 1.01 -4.32
C SER A 507 16.15 1.51 -2.96
N MET A 508 17.43 1.25 -2.65
CA MET A 508 18.17 1.89 -1.57
C MET A 508 19.66 1.94 -1.91
N ARG A 509 20.40 2.77 -1.18
CA ARG A 509 21.86 2.73 -1.17
C ARG A 509 22.37 2.46 0.24
N TYR A 510 23.35 1.56 0.33
CA TYR A 510 24.17 1.36 1.51
C TYR A 510 25.64 1.67 1.18
N ILE A 511 26.28 2.56 1.92
CA ILE A 511 27.70 2.88 1.78
C ILE A 511 28.45 2.16 2.89
N CYS A 512 29.40 1.31 2.53
CA CYS A 512 30.09 0.44 3.48
C CYS A 512 31.06 1.22 4.37
N GLY A 513 31.19 0.76 5.62
CA GLY A 513 32.35 1.00 6.46
C GLY A 513 33.48 0.03 6.10
N GLU A 514 34.66 0.22 6.70
CA GLU A 514 35.79 -0.67 6.49
C GLU A 514 35.56 -2.02 7.19
N GLY A 515 35.74 -3.13 6.47
CA GLY A 515 35.61 -4.47 7.02
C GLY A 515 34.15 -4.94 7.09
N GLU A 516 33.72 -5.42 8.25
CA GLU A 516 32.40 -6.05 8.45
C GLU A 516 31.25 -5.05 8.39
N ASN A 517 30.25 -5.39 7.58
CA ASN A 517 29.02 -4.62 7.40
C ASN A 517 27.83 -5.58 7.52
N ALA A 518 26.86 -5.23 8.37
CA ALA A 518 25.60 -5.95 8.51
C ALA A 518 24.46 -4.95 8.57
N PHE A 519 23.42 -5.18 7.76
CA PHE A 519 22.32 -4.24 7.64
C PHE A 519 20.98 -4.93 7.48
N THR A 520 19.95 -4.31 8.04
CA THR A 520 18.55 -4.66 7.79
C THR A 520 17.79 -3.37 7.56
N SER A 521 17.27 -3.21 6.35
CA SER A 521 16.48 -2.06 5.93
C SER A 521 15.42 -1.68 6.97
N LEU A 522 15.24 -0.38 7.22
CA LEU A 522 14.11 0.14 7.98
C LEU A 522 12.83 0.18 7.14
N MET A 523 12.96 0.12 5.81
CA MET A 523 11.84 0.21 4.88
C MET A 523 11.47 -1.16 4.33
N ARG A 524 10.16 -1.45 4.33
CA ARG A 524 9.57 -2.59 3.64
C ARG A 524 9.55 -2.30 2.13
N ARG A 525 9.92 -3.28 1.30
CA ARG A 525 9.92 -3.19 -0.16
C ARG A 525 9.47 -4.52 -0.77
N SER A 526 8.81 -4.45 -1.91
CA SER A 526 8.34 -5.62 -2.66
C SER A 526 9.13 -5.80 -3.95
N GLY A 527 9.32 -7.04 -4.36
CA GLY A 527 9.96 -7.39 -5.62
C GLY A 527 10.25 -8.89 -5.68
N ARG A 528 10.35 -9.43 -6.89
CA ARG A 528 10.85 -10.79 -7.13
C ARG A 528 12.32 -10.78 -7.53
N HIS A 529 12.69 -9.82 -8.37
CA HIS A 529 14.03 -9.71 -8.95
C HIS A 529 14.76 -8.55 -8.29
N LEU A 530 15.81 -8.86 -7.53
CA LEU A 530 16.58 -7.90 -6.74
C LEU A 530 17.96 -7.72 -7.35
N PHE A 531 18.20 -6.53 -7.90
CA PHE A 531 19.47 -6.11 -8.46
C PHE A 531 20.34 -5.50 -7.35
N VAL A 532 21.56 -5.99 -7.18
CA VAL A 532 22.54 -5.53 -6.20
C VAL A 532 23.79 -5.09 -6.94
N THR A 533 23.98 -3.78 -7.11
CA THR A 533 25.10 -3.19 -7.85
C THR A 533 26.18 -2.70 -6.89
N LEU A 534 27.42 -3.18 -7.04
CA LEU A 534 28.59 -2.74 -6.28
C LEU A 534 29.29 -1.62 -7.05
N ARG A 535 29.21 -0.39 -6.54
CA ARG A 535 29.72 0.81 -7.22
C ARG A 535 30.97 1.36 -6.56
N GLY A 536 31.91 1.79 -7.38
CA GLY A 536 33.17 2.37 -6.90
C GLY A 536 34.10 1.35 -6.26
N GLN A 537 33.93 0.06 -6.56
CA GLN A 537 34.74 -1.02 -6.03
C GLN A 537 36.18 -0.94 -6.56
N THR A 538 37.16 -0.98 -5.65
CA THR A 538 38.60 -0.99 -5.97
C THR A 538 39.30 -2.28 -5.53
N ARG A 539 38.73 -3.01 -4.56
CA ARG A 539 39.22 -4.34 -4.12
C ARG A 539 38.08 -5.35 -3.93
N PRO A 540 38.38 -6.66 -3.84
CA PRO A 540 37.33 -7.67 -3.67
C PRO A 540 36.46 -7.41 -2.43
N ALA A 541 35.15 -7.66 -2.56
CA ALA A 541 34.17 -7.61 -1.49
C ALA A 541 33.59 -9.01 -1.27
N THR A 542 33.36 -9.40 -0.02
CA THR A 542 32.88 -10.74 0.35
C THR A 542 31.46 -10.65 0.87
N ILE A 543 30.48 -11.10 0.09
CA ILE A 543 29.08 -11.18 0.51
C ILE A 543 28.88 -12.48 1.29
N LYS A 544 28.48 -12.36 2.56
CA LYS A 544 28.31 -13.48 3.49
C LYS A 544 26.87 -13.97 3.54
N GLY A 545 25.92 -13.09 3.27
CA GLY A 545 24.51 -13.43 3.21
C GLY A 545 23.68 -12.33 2.59
N PHE A 546 22.64 -12.70 1.86
CA PHE A 546 21.61 -11.81 1.35
C PHE A 546 20.26 -12.52 1.42
N ARG A 547 19.27 -11.87 2.03
CA ARG A 547 17.90 -12.39 2.15
C ARG A 547 16.90 -11.26 2.27
N LEU A 548 15.64 -11.58 2.01
CA LEU A 548 14.51 -10.73 2.35
C LEU A 548 13.89 -11.25 3.64
N ILE A 549 13.53 -10.38 4.58
CA ILE A 549 12.73 -10.75 5.75
C ILE A 549 11.27 -10.45 5.41
N GLU A 550 10.52 -11.47 4.99
CA GLU A 550 9.11 -11.37 4.64
C GLU A 550 8.32 -10.82 5.83
N SER A 551 7.51 -9.80 5.55
CA SER A 551 6.73 -9.07 6.55
C SER A 551 5.30 -8.86 6.05
N THR A 552 4.38 -9.68 6.54
CA THR A 552 2.95 -9.67 6.20
C THR A 552 2.12 -9.75 7.47
N TYR A 553 0.82 -9.58 7.35
CA TYR A 553 -0.12 -9.99 8.38
C TYR A 553 0.07 -11.48 8.73
N PRO A 554 -0.03 -11.88 10.00
CA PRO A 554 0.16 -13.26 10.42
C PRO A 554 -1.08 -14.11 10.09
N VAL A 555 -1.18 -14.54 8.83
CA VAL A 555 -2.19 -15.50 8.36
C VAL A 555 -1.62 -16.91 8.23
N GLU A 556 -2.50 -17.89 8.45
CA GLU A 556 -2.28 -19.30 8.12
C GLU A 556 -3.23 -19.71 6.98
N PRO A 557 -2.80 -20.49 5.98
CA PRO A 557 -3.64 -20.91 4.85
C PRO A 557 -4.65 -22.00 5.26
N VAL A 558 -5.70 -21.60 5.99
CA VAL A 558 -6.76 -22.50 6.48
C VAL A 558 -7.67 -22.96 5.33
N GLY A 559 -8.00 -22.03 4.44
CA GLY A 559 -8.70 -22.28 3.19
C GLY A 559 -7.77 -22.95 2.17
N SER A 560 -8.33 -23.80 1.32
CA SER A 560 -7.57 -24.57 0.33
C SER A 560 -8.44 -24.97 -0.84
N PHE A 561 -7.81 -25.21 -1.98
CA PHE A 561 -8.44 -25.71 -3.19
C PHE A 561 -7.48 -26.60 -3.97
N ALA A 562 -7.97 -27.75 -4.42
CA ALA A 562 -7.31 -28.62 -5.37
C ALA A 562 -8.36 -29.30 -6.26
N SER A 563 -7.99 -29.55 -7.51
CA SER A 563 -8.85 -30.20 -8.50
C SER A 563 -8.05 -31.07 -9.46
N SER A 564 -8.77 -31.84 -10.28
CA SER A 564 -8.20 -32.62 -11.37
C SER A 564 -7.53 -31.77 -12.47
N ASP A 565 -7.77 -30.45 -12.51
CA ASP A 565 -7.08 -29.54 -13.43
C ASP A 565 -6.00 -28.73 -12.68
N PRO A 566 -4.71 -28.96 -12.96
CA PRO A 566 -3.63 -28.28 -12.27
C PRO A 566 -3.61 -26.76 -12.50
N ARG A 567 -4.26 -26.25 -13.57
CA ARG A 567 -4.31 -24.82 -13.86
C ARG A 567 -5.14 -24.06 -12.83
N LEU A 568 -6.30 -24.59 -12.43
CA LEU A 568 -7.12 -23.97 -11.38
C LEU A 568 -6.41 -24.00 -10.03
N ASN A 569 -5.65 -25.07 -9.75
CA ASN A 569 -4.86 -25.19 -8.53
C ASN A 569 -3.80 -24.08 -8.49
N LYS A 570 -3.12 -23.82 -9.61
CA LYS A 570 -2.12 -22.75 -9.70
C LYS A 570 -2.75 -21.35 -9.63
N ILE A 571 -3.90 -21.14 -10.26
CA ILE A 571 -4.66 -19.88 -10.16
C ILE A 571 -5.03 -19.60 -8.69
N TRP A 572 -5.52 -20.62 -7.97
CA TRP A 572 -5.79 -20.51 -6.54
C TRP A 572 -4.54 -20.10 -5.75
N GLU A 573 -3.42 -20.81 -5.95
CA GLU A 573 -2.15 -20.58 -5.25
C GLU A 573 -1.65 -19.15 -5.43
N ILE A 574 -1.60 -18.64 -6.68
CA ILE A 574 -1.12 -17.28 -6.93
C ILE A 574 -2.10 -16.22 -6.40
N SER A 575 -3.41 -16.51 -6.34
CA SER A 575 -4.41 -15.61 -5.76
C SER A 575 -4.22 -15.52 -4.24
N GLU A 576 -4.10 -16.66 -3.56
CA GLU A 576 -3.89 -16.73 -2.10
C GLU A 576 -2.57 -16.08 -1.68
N ARG A 577 -1.49 -16.33 -2.45
CA ARG A 577 -0.19 -15.66 -2.27
C ARG A 577 -0.31 -14.15 -2.39
N THR A 578 -1.02 -13.67 -3.41
CA THR A 578 -1.23 -12.22 -3.63
C THR A 578 -1.96 -11.60 -2.44
N LEU A 579 -3.05 -12.24 -1.99
CA LEU A 579 -3.80 -11.78 -0.83
C LEU A 579 -2.91 -11.65 0.40
N LYS A 580 -2.10 -12.66 0.73
CA LYS A 580 -1.16 -12.60 1.86
C LYS A 580 -0.17 -11.44 1.74
N LEU A 581 0.39 -11.18 0.55
CA LEU A 581 1.37 -10.10 0.34
C LEU A 581 0.76 -8.70 0.51
N CYS A 582 -0.53 -8.57 0.19
CA CYS A 582 -1.36 -7.38 0.34
C CYS A 582 -2.03 -7.26 1.72
N MET A 583 -1.68 -8.11 2.68
CA MET A 583 -2.10 -7.98 4.07
C MET A 583 -0.93 -7.46 4.91
N GLU A 584 -1.04 -6.21 5.37
CA GLU A 584 -0.12 -5.54 6.28
C GLU A 584 -0.81 -5.34 7.64
N ASP A 585 -0.66 -4.18 8.27
CA ASP A 585 -1.49 -3.81 9.41
C ASP A 585 -2.93 -3.47 8.98
N THR A 586 -3.14 -3.32 7.67
CA THR A 586 -4.43 -3.25 6.98
C THR A 586 -4.35 -4.09 5.71
N PHE A 587 -5.48 -4.29 5.03
CA PHE A 587 -5.39 -4.62 3.62
C PHE A 587 -4.73 -3.47 2.83
N THR A 588 -4.05 -3.81 1.74
CA THR A 588 -3.36 -2.86 0.87
C THR A 588 -3.50 -3.28 -0.59
N ASP A 589 -3.72 -2.33 -1.49
CA ASP A 589 -3.83 -2.53 -2.93
C ASP A 589 -2.71 -3.42 -3.51
N CYS A 590 -1.46 -2.98 -3.35
CA CYS A 590 -0.28 -3.69 -3.81
C CYS A 590 0.93 -3.47 -2.88
N PRO A 591 1.83 -4.47 -2.78
CA PRO A 591 2.98 -4.37 -1.89
C PRO A 591 4.13 -3.53 -2.44
N LEU A 592 4.16 -3.22 -3.74
CA LEU A 592 5.25 -2.45 -4.37
C LEU A 592 4.95 -0.96 -4.44
N TYR A 593 3.93 -0.55 -5.20
CA TYR A 593 3.81 0.86 -5.61
C TYR A 593 3.20 1.76 -4.54
N GLU A 594 2.32 1.24 -3.68
CA GLU A 594 1.51 2.12 -2.84
C GLU A 594 1.38 1.67 -1.39
N GLN A 595 1.24 0.37 -1.12
CA GLN A 595 1.03 -0.18 0.23
C GLN A 595 -0.12 0.54 0.99
N THR A 596 -1.16 0.90 0.25
CA THR A 596 -2.20 1.83 0.69
C THR A 596 -3.49 1.06 0.94
N LEU A 597 -4.15 1.36 2.06
CA LEU A 597 -5.51 0.88 2.31
C LEU A 597 -6.47 1.67 1.41
N TRP A 598 -6.71 1.14 0.22
CA TRP A 598 -7.78 1.58 -0.66
C TRP A 598 -9.09 0.90 -0.24
N VAL A 599 -10.10 1.70 0.04
CA VAL A 599 -11.30 1.25 0.77
C VAL A 599 -12.17 0.27 -0.05
N GLY A 600 -12.24 0.44 -1.37
CA GLY A 600 -12.96 -0.45 -2.28
C GLY A 600 -12.26 -1.80 -2.44
N ASP A 601 -10.94 -1.76 -2.56
CA ASP A 601 -10.05 -2.93 -2.61
C ASP A 601 -10.22 -3.80 -1.36
N ALA A 602 -10.19 -3.15 -0.19
CA ALA A 602 -10.33 -3.80 1.11
C ALA A 602 -11.63 -4.60 1.24
N ARG A 603 -12.71 -4.21 0.54
CA ARG A 603 -13.96 -4.99 0.51
C ARG A 603 -13.73 -6.34 -0.18
N ASN A 604 -13.18 -6.32 -1.39
CA ASN A 604 -12.90 -7.55 -2.15
C ASN A 604 -11.92 -8.43 -1.36
N GLU A 605 -10.85 -7.82 -0.86
CA GLU A 605 -9.80 -8.51 -0.11
C GLU A 605 -10.32 -9.13 1.18
N ALA A 606 -11.24 -8.48 1.90
CA ALA A 606 -11.90 -9.07 3.06
C ALA A 606 -12.72 -10.32 2.70
N LEU A 607 -13.51 -10.27 1.62
CA LEU A 607 -14.29 -11.44 1.17
C LEU A 607 -13.38 -12.63 0.81
N PHE A 608 -12.24 -12.36 0.19
CA PHE A 608 -11.23 -13.38 -0.11
C PHE A 608 -10.57 -13.89 1.17
N ALA A 609 -10.22 -13.01 2.10
CA ALA A 609 -9.56 -13.35 3.36
C ALA A 609 -10.45 -14.17 4.29
N TYR A 610 -11.77 -13.94 4.30
CA TYR A 610 -12.73 -14.79 5.00
C TYR A 610 -12.70 -16.24 4.51
N THR A 611 -12.42 -16.44 3.22
CA THR A 611 -12.38 -17.76 2.59
C THR A 611 -11.01 -18.42 2.73
N ALA A 612 -9.92 -17.68 2.49
CA ALA A 612 -8.56 -18.20 2.54
C ALA A 612 -8.00 -18.34 3.96
N PHE A 613 -8.28 -17.39 4.85
CA PHE A 613 -7.58 -17.28 6.15
C PHE A 613 -8.53 -17.19 7.36
N GLY A 614 -9.79 -16.80 7.15
CA GLY A 614 -10.72 -16.49 8.24
C GLY A 614 -10.37 -15.18 8.97
N ALA A 615 -9.62 -14.28 8.32
CA ALA A 615 -9.09 -13.06 8.93
C ALA A 615 -10.17 -11.96 9.06
N ASN A 616 -10.93 -12.00 10.16
CA ASN A 616 -12.02 -11.05 10.44
C ASN A 616 -11.55 -9.73 11.07
N ASP A 617 -10.53 -9.78 11.93
CA ASP A 617 -10.03 -8.65 12.70
C ASP A 617 -9.41 -7.55 11.82
N ILE A 618 -8.60 -7.93 10.82
CA ILE A 618 -8.06 -6.98 9.83
C ILE A 618 -9.16 -6.30 9.01
N ALA A 619 -10.25 -7.01 8.69
CA ALA A 619 -11.40 -6.44 7.99
C ALA A 619 -12.14 -5.41 8.87
N GLN A 620 -12.38 -5.74 10.14
CA GLN A 620 -12.96 -4.80 11.11
C GLN A 620 -12.08 -3.57 11.30
N ARG A 621 -10.75 -3.75 11.37
CA ARG A 621 -9.80 -2.62 11.44
C ARG A 621 -9.89 -1.71 10.22
N CYS A 622 -9.92 -2.26 9.01
CA CYS A 622 -10.07 -1.45 7.78
C CYS A 622 -11.39 -0.68 7.78
N ILE A 623 -12.50 -1.31 8.21
CA ILE A 623 -13.79 -0.64 8.39
C ILE A 623 -13.69 0.53 9.38
N ARG A 624 -12.99 0.35 10.52
CA ARG A 624 -12.81 1.42 11.52
C ARG A 624 -12.05 2.61 10.95
N LEU A 625 -10.89 2.35 10.34
CA LEU A 625 -10.05 3.41 9.77
C LEU A 625 -10.78 4.20 8.69
N ALA A 626 -11.60 3.54 7.88
CA ALA A 626 -12.45 4.20 6.88
C ALA A 626 -13.58 5.02 7.52
N ALA A 627 -14.22 4.51 8.58
CA ALA A 627 -15.26 5.23 9.31
C ALA A 627 -14.74 6.56 9.91
N TYR A 628 -13.53 6.56 10.47
CA TYR A 628 -12.93 7.76 11.07
C TYR A 628 -12.67 8.90 10.07
N SER A 629 -12.55 8.61 8.77
CA SER A 629 -12.46 9.67 7.76
C SER A 629 -13.71 10.56 7.73
N LEU A 630 -14.88 10.07 8.18
CA LEU A 630 -16.11 10.85 8.26
C LEU A 630 -16.04 11.96 9.31
N ASP A 631 -15.03 12.00 10.17
CA ASP A 631 -14.83 13.10 11.11
C ASP A 631 -14.49 14.41 10.38
N GLU A 632 -13.86 14.31 9.21
CA GLU A 632 -13.46 15.46 8.38
C GLU A 632 -14.18 15.53 7.03
N TYR A 633 -14.65 14.39 6.52
CA TYR A 633 -15.19 14.28 5.15
C TYR A 633 -16.70 13.94 5.14
N PRO A 634 -17.44 14.43 4.13
CA PRO A 634 -18.88 14.17 4.04
C PRO A 634 -19.18 12.69 3.74
N MET A 635 -18.26 12.02 3.05
CA MET A 635 -18.33 10.61 2.73
C MET A 635 -16.99 9.96 3.06
N VAL A 636 -16.99 8.64 3.29
CA VAL A 636 -15.77 7.86 3.50
C VAL A 636 -14.80 8.12 2.35
N GLN A 637 -13.54 8.42 2.71
CA GLN A 637 -12.47 8.66 1.75
C GLN A 637 -12.08 7.41 0.97
N SER A 638 -11.43 7.62 -0.17
CA SER A 638 -11.01 6.54 -1.07
C SER A 638 -9.89 5.67 -0.51
N GLN A 639 -8.99 6.27 0.27
CA GLN A 639 -7.89 5.60 0.96
C GLN A 639 -7.61 6.26 2.31
N VAL A 640 -7.26 5.46 3.32
CA VAL A 640 -7.21 5.90 4.72
C VAL A 640 -6.18 5.15 5.56
N PRO A 641 -5.68 5.74 6.67
CA PRO A 641 -5.60 7.17 6.90
C PRO A 641 -4.60 7.82 5.92
N SER A 642 -4.97 8.97 5.35
CA SER A 642 -4.18 9.60 4.28
C SER A 642 -4.17 11.11 4.41
N THR A 643 -3.07 11.73 3.97
CA THR A 643 -3.01 13.20 3.78
C THR A 643 -3.55 13.64 2.42
N TRP A 644 -3.90 12.70 1.55
CA TRP A 644 -4.54 12.99 0.26
C TRP A 644 -6.06 13.05 0.43
N GLY A 645 -6.59 14.28 0.36
CA GLY A 645 -8.02 14.55 0.49
C GLY A 645 -8.77 14.29 -0.81
N VAL A 646 -9.17 13.04 -1.06
CA VAL A 646 -9.95 12.63 -2.25
C VAL A 646 -11.03 11.59 -1.93
N ILE A 647 -12.15 11.69 -2.62
CA ILE A 647 -13.29 10.76 -2.53
C ILE A 647 -13.55 10.12 -3.90
N LEU A 648 -13.68 8.79 -3.89
CA LEU A 648 -14.18 7.92 -4.93
C LEU A 648 -15.55 7.43 -4.45
N PRO A 649 -16.67 7.93 -4.98
CA PRO A 649 -18.00 7.58 -4.47
C PRO A 649 -18.27 6.08 -4.48
N ALA A 650 -17.82 5.36 -5.52
CA ALA A 650 -17.92 3.91 -5.57
C ALA A 650 -17.21 3.22 -4.37
N TRP A 651 -16.02 3.67 -3.96
CA TRP A 651 -15.29 3.13 -2.79
C TRP A 651 -16.07 3.41 -1.49
N SER A 652 -16.61 4.62 -1.36
CA SER A 652 -17.41 5.02 -0.21
C SER A 652 -18.68 4.19 -0.05
N PHE A 653 -19.40 3.92 -1.14
CA PHE A 653 -20.59 3.06 -1.10
C PHE A 653 -20.24 1.60 -0.84
N GLN A 654 -19.14 1.11 -1.44
CA GLN A 654 -18.62 -0.23 -1.18
C GLN A 654 -18.21 -0.44 0.28
N TRP A 655 -17.71 0.59 0.97
CA TRP A 655 -17.47 0.49 2.41
C TRP A 655 -18.75 0.16 3.20
N GLY A 656 -19.90 0.74 2.82
CA GLY A 656 -21.19 0.39 3.43
C GLY A 656 -21.59 -1.07 3.17
N LEU A 657 -21.32 -1.59 1.96
CA LEU A 657 -21.49 -3.00 1.64
C LEU A 657 -20.55 -3.89 2.48
N MET A 658 -19.29 -3.49 2.65
CA MET A 658 -18.28 -4.20 3.43
C MET A 658 -18.70 -4.37 4.91
N VAL A 659 -19.37 -3.37 5.50
CA VAL A 659 -19.93 -3.48 6.87
C VAL A 659 -20.95 -4.60 6.96
N TRP A 660 -21.85 -4.71 5.97
CA TRP A 660 -22.82 -5.80 5.91
C TRP A 660 -22.14 -7.16 5.64
N ASP A 661 -21.18 -7.20 4.73
CA ASP A 661 -20.40 -8.40 4.41
C ASP A 661 -19.65 -8.93 5.65
N ASN A 662 -19.09 -8.03 6.48
CA ASN A 662 -18.47 -8.37 7.75
C ASN A 662 -19.46 -8.98 8.74
N TYR A 663 -20.67 -8.42 8.88
CA TYR A 663 -21.71 -9.01 9.73
C TYR A 663 -22.16 -10.38 9.22
N LEU A 664 -22.33 -10.56 7.91
CA LEU A 664 -22.66 -11.88 7.34
C LEU A 664 -21.58 -12.91 7.68
N HIS A 665 -20.31 -12.53 7.59
CA HIS A 665 -19.20 -13.42 7.94
C HIS A 665 -19.14 -13.72 9.44
N SER A 666 -19.19 -12.70 10.29
CA SER A 666 -18.88 -12.79 11.73
C SER A 666 -20.10 -13.06 12.62
N GLY A 667 -21.26 -12.55 12.24
CA GLY A 667 -22.44 -12.39 13.10
C GLY A 667 -22.26 -11.41 14.26
N ASP A 668 -21.21 -10.60 14.25
CA ASP A 668 -20.86 -9.67 15.31
C ASP A 668 -21.83 -8.47 15.33
N LYS A 669 -22.86 -8.57 16.17
CA LYS A 669 -23.85 -7.50 16.34
C LYS A 669 -23.30 -6.30 17.10
N GLU A 670 -22.28 -6.47 17.94
CA GLU A 670 -21.69 -5.37 18.70
C GLU A 670 -20.88 -4.48 17.76
N PHE A 671 -20.03 -5.08 16.93
CA PHE A 671 -19.31 -4.34 15.90
C PHE A 671 -20.26 -3.72 14.86
N LEU A 672 -21.31 -4.43 14.45
CA LEU A 672 -22.33 -3.86 13.56
C LEU A 672 -23.01 -2.64 14.19
N ALA A 673 -23.37 -2.70 15.48
CA ALA A 673 -23.98 -1.58 16.20
C ALA A 673 -23.04 -0.38 16.30
N TRP A 674 -21.72 -0.61 16.42
CA TRP A 674 -20.72 0.44 16.38
C TRP A 674 -20.55 1.06 14.99
N ALA A 675 -20.53 0.25 13.93
CA ALA A 675 -20.30 0.71 12.56
C ALA A 675 -21.54 1.38 11.92
N TYR A 676 -22.74 0.92 12.23
CA TYR A 676 -23.99 1.35 11.59
C TYR A 676 -24.25 2.87 11.63
N PRO A 677 -24.00 3.60 12.75
CA PRO A 677 -24.11 5.06 12.76
C PRO A 677 -23.21 5.75 11.72
N TYR A 678 -22.02 5.23 11.47
CA TYR A 678 -21.14 5.74 10.42
C TYR A 678 -21.68 5.43 9.02
N VAL A 679 -22.31 4.27 8.81
CA VAL A 679 -22.99 3.92 7.54
C VAL A 679 -24.08 4.94 7.23
N VAL A 680 -24.92 5.25 8.23
CA VAL A 680 -25.96 6.27 8.12
C VAL A 680 -25.34 7.65 7.85
N LYS A 681 -24.28 8.03 8.56
CA LYS A 681 -23.56 9.30 8.36
C LYS A 681 -23.04 9.43 6.94
N ASN A 682 -22.42 8.38 6.41
CA ASN A 682 -21.90 8.33 5.03
C ASN A 682 -23.01 8.55 4.00
N LEU A 683 -24.13 7.83 4.13
CA LEU A 683 -25.26 7.97 3.21
C LEU A 683 -25.94 9.35 3.34
N LYS A 684 -26.08 9.90 4.55
CA LYS A 684 -26.55 11.28 4.74
C LYS A 684 -25.61 12.29 4.06
N GLY A 685 -24.30 12.09 4.13
CA GLY A 685 -23.34 12.88 3.37
C GLY A 685 -23.54 12.78 1.86
N ALA A 686 -23.76 11.57 1.35
CA ALA A 686 -24.04 11.34 -0.07
C ALA A 686 -25.32 12.04 -0.55
N THR A 687 -26.36 12.16 0.29
CA THR A 687 -27.61 12.87 -0.09
C THR A 687 -27.39 14.34 -0.43
N GLN A 688 -26.33 14.97 0.08
CA GLN A 688 -25.97 16.35 -0.25
C GLN A 688 -25.51 16.51 -1.70
N TYR A 689 -25.16 15.40 -2.36
CA TYR A 689 -24.70 15.32 -3.75
C TYR A 689 -25.74 14.63 -4.62
N THR A 690 -26.99 15.14 -4.59
CA THR A 690 -28.08 14.66 -5.44
C THR A 690 -28.45 15.75 -6.46
N ASP A 691 -28.49 15.40 -7.75
CA ASP A 691 -28.95 16.32 -8.78
C ASP A 691 -30.49 16.41 -8.86
N SER A 692 -31.00 17.32 -9.69
CA SER A 692 -32.45 17.55 -9.83
C SER A 692 -33.25 16.36 -10.35
N ARG A 693 -32.60 15.31 -10.84
CA ARG A 693 -33.25 14.07 -11.30
C ARG A 693 -33.35 13.03 -10.17
N GLY A 694 -32.71 13.27 -9.03
CA GLY A 694 -32.62 12.32 -7.92
C GLY A 694 -31.42 11.37 -7.99
N LEU A 695 -30.50 11.56 -8.96
CA LEU A 695 -29.28 10.77 -9.10
C LEU A 695 -28.17 11.33 -8.22
N PHE A 696 -27.26 10.46 -7.79
CA PHE A 696 -26.01 10.90 -7.18
C PHE A 696 -25.16 11.66 -8.22
N SER A 697 -24.69 12.86 -7.87
CA SER A 697 -23.91 13.75 -8.72
C SER A 697 -22.94 14.58 -7.88
N ALA A 698 -21.64 14.28 -7.99
CA ALA A 698 -20.62 14.94 -7.20
C ALA A 698 -19.40 15.36 -8.04
N PRO A 699 -18.77 16.51 -7.75
CA PRO A 699 -17.52 16.95 -8.36
C PRO A 699 -16.31 16.21 -7.77
N PHE A 700 -16.42 14.90 -7.61
CA PHE A 700 -15.38 14.03 -7.07
C PHE A 700 -14.74 13.20 -8.17
N TRP A 701 -13.80 12.31 -7.81
CA TRP A 701 -13.28 11.35 -8.76
C TRP A 701 -14.30 10.21 -8.92
N ASN A 702 -15.02 10.16 -10.04
CA ASN A 702 -16.13 9.22 -10.23
C ASN A 702 -15.68 7.90 -10.91
N MET A 703 -14.49 7.40 -10.58
CA MET A 703 -13.93 6.17 -11.16
C MET A 703 -14.51 4.90 -10.52
N PHE A 704 -14.62 3.84 -11.31
CA PHE A 704 -14.93 2.47 -10.84
C PHE A 704 -13.94 1.41 -11.36
N ASP A 705 -13.54 1.46 -12.63
CA ASP A 705 -12.68 0.43 -13.22
C ASP A 705 -11.67 1.06 -14.19
N TRP A 706 -10.48 0.46 -14.30
CA TRP A 706 -9.42 0.85 -15.24
C TRP A 706 -9.76 0.39 -16.67
N SER A 707 -10.82 0.97 -17.21
CA SER A 707 -11.41 0.65 -18.51
C SER A 707 -11.85 1.91 -19.26
N GLY A 708 -12.58 1.74 -20.37
CA GLY A 708 -13.01 2.84 -21.25
C GLY A 708 -14.33 3.52 -20.88
N ILE A 709 -14.78 3.42 -19.62
CA ILE A 709 -16.07 3.97 -19.12
C ILE A 709 -16.11 5.49 -19.36
N ASP A 710 -17.30 6.02 -19.64
CA ASP A 710 -17.51 7.48 -19.68
C ASP A 710 -17.77 8.07 -18.28
N ASP A 711 -16.74 8.14 -17.44
CA ASP A 711 -16.83 8.54 -16.02
C ASP A 711 -16.26 9.94 -15.70
N GLY A 712 -15.90 10.71 -16.73
CA GLY A 712 -15.39 12.09 -16.60
C GLY A 712 -16.45 13.16 -16.27
N HIS A 713 -17.56 12.75 -15.66
CA HIS A 713 -18.73 13.59 -15.38
C HIS A 713 -19.09 13.55 -13.90
N TRP A 714 -19.86 14.53 -13.42
CA TRP A 714 -20.32 14.54 -12.02
C TRP A 714 -21.39 13.48 -11.75
N THR A 715 -22.32 13.30 -12.70
CA THR A 715 -23.36 12.27 -12.62
C THR A 715 -22.90 11.05 -13.42
N VAL A 716 -22.45 10.01 -12.73
CA VAL A 716 -22.06 8.72 -13.34
C VAL A 716 -22.97 7.61 -12.84
N THR A 717 -23.53 6.82 -13.75
CA THR A 717 -24.64 5.91 -13.45
C THR A 717 -24.25 4.84 -12.43
N HIS A 718 -23.02 4.31 -12.50
CA HIS A 718 -22.55 3.28 -11.56
C HIS A 718 -22.55 3.78 -10.11
N ASN A 719 -22.33 5.08 -9.85
CA ASN A 719 -22.34 5.61 -8.49
C ASN A 719 -23.75 5.60 -7.89
N SER A 720 -24.78 5.90 -8.69
CA SER A 720 -26.17 5.78 -8.24
C SER A 720 -26.56 4.31 -8.01
N LEU A 721 -26.07 3.39 -8.85
CA LEU A 721 -26.27 1.94 -8.65
C LEU A 721 -25.62 1.46 -7.34
N PHE A 722 -24.39 1.87 -7.06
CA PHE A 722 -23.72 1.56 -5.79
C PHE A 722 -24.42 2.20 -4.59
N ALA A 723 -24.93 3.42 -4.72
CA ALA A 723 -25.69 4.08 -3.66
C ALA A 723 -26.97 3.30 -3.30
N VAL A 724 -27.66 2.73 -4.30
CA VAL A 724 -28.79 1.79 -4.04
C VAL A 724 -28.31 0.58 -3.26
N GLY A 725 -27.21 -0.06 -3.70
CA GLY A 725 -26.64 -1.22 -2.99
C GLY A 725 -26.28 -0.91 -1.53
N ALA A 726 -25.67 0.26 -1.29
CA ALA A 726 -25.31 0.70 0.06
C ALA A 726 -26.55 1.02 0.92
N ALA A 727 -27.60 1.60 0.35
CA ALA A 727 -28.88 1.79 1.04
C ALA A 727 -29.55 0.45 1.39
N ASP A 728 -29.51 -0.53 0.47
CA ASP A 728 -30.02 -1.88 0.72
C ASP A 728 -29.23 -2.60 1.82
N ALA A 729 -27.91 -2.47 1.86
CA ALA A 729 -27.08 -2.98 2.94
C ALA A 729 -27.42 -2.30 4.28
N ALA A 730 -27.58 -0.97 4.30
CA ALA A 730 -27.97 -0.24 5.50
C ALA A 730 -29.35 -0.66 6.03
N LEU A 731 -30.32 -0.92 5.15
CA LEU A 731 -31.64 -1.44 5.55
C LEU A 731 -31.55 -2.83 6.20
N LYS A 732 -30.68 -3.71 5.69
CA LYS A 732 -30.42 -5.03 6.31
C LYS A 732 -29.74 -4.88 7.68
N CYS A 733 -28.80 -3.94 7.81
CA CYS A 733 -28.20 -3.61 9.11
C CYS A 733 -29.25 -3.12 10.10
N ALA A 734 -30.14 -2.21 9.67
CA ALA A 734 -31.23 -1.68 10.48
C ALA A 734 -32.17 -2.79 10.98
N GLU A 735 -32.54 -3.73 10.10
CA GLU A 735 -33.36 -4.88 10.46
C GLU A 735 -32.70 -5.75 11.56
N VAL A 736 -31.42 -6.06 11.42
CA VAL A 736 -30.67 -6.86 12.40
C VAL A 736 -30.56 -6.16 13.76
N LEU A 737 -30.37 -4.84 13.76
CA LEU A 737 -30.22 -4.02 14.96
C LEU A 737 -31.56 -3.59 15.57
N GLY A 738 -32.67 -3.79 14.85
CA GLY A 738 -33.98 -3.27 15.25
C GLY A 738 -34.08 -1.75 15.19
N ASP A 739 -33.28 -1.09 14.35
CA ASP A 739 -33.34 0.36 14.17
C ASP A 739 -34.60 0.74 13.40
N THR A 740 -35.49 1.50 14.04
CA THR A 740 -36.69 2.06 13.40
C THR A 740 -36.53 3.55 13.07
N GLU A 741 -35.45 4.20 13.53
CA GLU A 741 -35.25 5.64 13.36
C GLU A 741 -34.92 5.98 11.90
N HIS A 742 -34.04 5.20 11.26
CA HIS A 742 -33.52 5.54 9.94
C HIS A 742 -34.21 4.81 8.77
N VAL A 743 -35.02 3.78 9.02
CA VAL A 743 -35.59 2.90 7.98
C VAL A 743 -36.39 3.66 6.94
N GLU A 744 -37.30 4.54 7.34
CA GLU A 744 -38.14 5.29 6.40
C GLU A 744 -37.33 6.25 5.53
N TRP A 745 -36.30 6.88 6.10
CA TRP A 745 -35.38 7.74 5.35
C TRP A 745 -34.51 6.92 4.37
N LEU A 746 -33.97 5.78 4.82
CA LEU A 746 -33.19 4.88 3.96
C LEU A 746 -34.02 4.37 2.77
N ARG A 747 -35.27 3.97 3.01
CA ARG A 747 -36.22 3.58 1.95
C ARG A 747 -36.49 4.73 1.00
N ALA A 748 -36.79 5.92 1.50
CA ALA A 748 -37.03 7.09 0.66
C ALA A 748 -35.82 7.44 -0.22
N TYR A 749 -34.60 7.36 0.31
CA TYR A 749 -33.38 7.60 -0.48
C TYR A 749 -33.17 6.53 -1.55
N ARG A 750 -33.34 5.25 -1.18
CA ARG A 750 -33.28 4.12 -2.11
C ARG A 750 -34.31 4.25 -3.24
N ASP A 751 -35.55 4.60 -2.91
CA ASP A 751 -36.64 4.74 -3.87
C ASP A 751 -36.44 5.94 -4.81
N GLN A 752 -35.91 7.05 -4.29
CA GLN A 752 -35.50 8.20 -5.10
C GLN A 752 -34.46 7.79 -6.16
N LEU A 753 -33.38 7.13 -5.74
CA LEU A 753 -32.33 6.66 -6.65
C LEU A 753 -32.89 5.66 -7.67
N SER A 754 -33.70 4.70 -7.22
CA SER A 754 -34.31 3.69 -8.08
C SER A 754 -35.23 4.32 -9.12
N GLY A 755 -36.06 5.30 -8.73
CA GLY A 755 -36.91 6.05 -9.65
C GLY A 755 -36.12 6.85 -10.68
N ALA A 756 -35.02 7.48 -10.25
CA ALA A 756 -34.13 8.22 -11.13
C ALA A 756 -33.39 7.31 -12.13
N LEU A 757 -32.91 6.15 -11.67
CA LEU A 757 -32.29 5.13 -12.51
C LEU A 757 -33.29 4.54 -13.51
N ALA A 758 -34.52 4.24 -13.08
CA ALA A 758 -35.57 3.76 -13.98
C ALA A 758 -35.86 4.76 -15.12
N ALA A 759 -35.76 6.06 -14.85
CA ALA A 759 -35.90 7.11 -15.86
C ALA A 759 -34.68 7.22 -16.80
N LEU A 760 -33.49 6.75 -16.40
CA LEU A 760 -32.29 6.68 -17.24
C LEU A 760 -32.25 5.46 -18.17
N TRP A 761 -33.08 4.44 -17.93
CA TRP A 761 -33.07 3.23 -18.75
C TRP A 761 -33.45 3.51 -20.20
N ASP A 762 -32.52 3.26 -21.13
CA ASP A 762 -32.78 3.38 -22.56
C ASP A 762 -33.48 2.11 -23.04
N LYS A 763 -34.80 2.20 -23.28
CA LYS A 763 -35.63 1.09 -23.74
C LYS A 763 -35.28 0.61 -25.15
N GLU A 764 -34.78 1.50 -26.02
CA GLU A 764 -34.43 1.12 -27.39
C GLU A 764 -33.11 0.33 -27.42
N ARG A 765 -32.15 0.74 -26.59
CA ARG A 765 -30.88 0.02 -26.43
C ARG A 765 -31.00 -1.21 -25.50
N GLY A 766 -31.96 -1.19 -24.59
CA GLY A 766 -32.07 -2.13 -23.48
C GLY A 766 -30.84 -2.05 -22.58
N TRP A 767 -30.35 -0.84 -22.29
CA TRP A 767 -29.16 -0.61 -21.46
C TRP A 767 -29.17 0.77 -20.79
N TYR A 768 -28.33 0.97 -19.77
CA TYR A 768 -28.12 2.30 -19.17
C TYR A 768 -27.03 3.09 -19.91
N PRO A 769 -27.13 4.43 -20.00
CA PRO A 769 -25.96 5.25 -20.33
C PRO A 769 -24.93 5.18 -19.20
N ASP A 770 -23.64 5.27 -19.53
CA ASP A 770 -22.55 5.28 -18.54
C ASP A 770 -22.66 6.47 -17.56
N SER A 771 -23.09 7.63 -18.06
CA SER A 771 -23.15 8.88 -17.31
C SER A 771 -24.09 9.90 -17.95
N VAL A 772 -24.28 11.01 -17.25
CA VAL A 772 -24.95 12.19 -17.78
C VAL A 772 -24.09 13.43 -17.58
N SER A 773 -23.84 14.16 -18.65
CA SER A 773 -23.08 15.41 -18.60
C SER A 773 -23.81 16.52 -17.82
N GLY A 774 -23.08 17.57 -17.46
CA GLY A 774 -23.64 18.71 -16.72
C GLY A 774 -24.75 19.49 -17.46
N ASN A 775 -24.82 19.38 -18.79
CA ASN A 775 -25.92 19.94 -19.59
C ASN A 775 -27.07 18.94 -19.84
N GLY A 776 -27.07 17.78 -19.17
CA GLY A 776 -28.14 16.79 -19.23
C GLY A 776 -28.06 15.81 -20.41
N VAL A 777 -26.97 15.81 -21.18
CA VAL A 777 -26.81 14.89 -22.32
C VAL A 777 -26.39 13.51 -21.82
N LEU A 778 -27.16 12.49 -22.18
CA LEU A 778 -26.85 11.10 -21.87
C LEU A 778 -25.63 10.63 -22.65
N SER A 779 -24.75 9.87 -22.00
CA SER A 779 -23.64 9.23 -22.68
C SER A 779 -24.13 8.31 -23.79
N LYS A 780 -23.39 8.29 -24.91
CA LYS A 780 -23.60 7.35 -26.00
C LYS A 780 -22.84 6.04 -25.80
N LYS A 781 -21.90 5.99 -24.85
CA LYS A 781 -21.20 4.76 -24.50
C LYS A 781 -22.06 3.88 -23.61
N THR A 782 -21.79 2.59 -23.70
CA THR A 782 -22.33 1.56 -22.82
C THR A 782 -21.18 0.71 -22.31
N CYS A 783 -21.13 0.49 -21.00
CA CYS A 783 -20.20 -0.42 -20.36
C CYS A 783 -20.92 -1.63 -19.77
N MET A 784 -20.20 -2.74 -19.60
CA MET A 784 -20.73 -3.92 -18.90
C MET A 784 -21.13 -3.60 -17.45
N HIS A 785 -20.47 -2.61 -16.83
CA HIS A 785 -20.59 -2.27 -15.41
C HIS A 785 -21.99 -1.84 -15.00
N THR A 786 -22.64 -0.98 -15.79
CA THR A 786 -24.01 -0.57 -15.48
C THR A 786 -25.01 -1.73 -15.60
N GLY A 787 -24.74 -2.71 -16.49
CA GLY A 787 -25.54 -3.92 -16.63
C GLY A 787 -25.41 -4.87 -15.44
N PHE A 788 -24.18 -5.28 -15.09
CA PHE A 788 -24.00 -6.22 -13.99
C PHE A 788 -24.34 -5.61 -12.63
N LEU A 789 -24.05 -4.32 -12.39
CA LEU A 789 -24.49 -3.64 -11.17
C LEU A 789 -26.02 -3.48 -11.13
N GLY A 790 -26.64 -3.22 -12.29
CA GLY A 790 -28.09 -3.19 -12.41
C GLY A 790 -28.73 -4.53 -12.06
N LEU A 791 -28.18 -5.66 -12.49
CA LEU A 791 -28.66 -6.99 -12.09
C LEU A 791 -28.42 -7.25 -10.60
N LEU A 792 -27.22 -6.91 -10.12
CA LEU A 792 -26.80 -7.14 -8.74
C LEU A 792 -27.69 -6.38 -7.73
N PHE A 793 -28.07 -5.14 -8.05
CA PHE A 793 -28.90 -4.28 -7.20
C PHE A 793 -30.38 -4.19 -7.64
N ASP A 794 -30.83 -5.10 -8.50
CA ASP A 794 -32.23 -5.22 -8.96
C ASP A 794 -32.81 -3.94 -9.57
N GLN A 795 -32.01 -3.24 -10.37
CA GLN A 795 -32.40 -2.03 -11.08
C GLN A 795 -32.78 -2.29 -12.55
N ILE A 796 -32.42 -3.45 -13.10
CA ILE A 796 -32.82 -3.83 -14.46
C ILE A 796 -34.32 -4.19 -14.50
N PRO A 797 -35.10 -3.63 -15.46
CA PRO A 797 -36.49 -4.04 -15.66
C PRO A 797 -36.63 -5.56 -15.84
N ALA A 798 -37.62 -6.16 -15.19
CA ALA A 798 -37.77 -7.62 -15.13
C ALA A 798 -37.78 -8.28 -16.53
N GLU A 799 -38.44 -7.65 -17.49
CA GLU A 799 -38.53 -8.09 -18.89
C GLU A 799 -37.20 -8.01 -19.66
N SER A 800 -36.22 -7.23 -19.17
CA SER A 800 -34.92 -7.01 -19.82
C SER A 800 -33.79 -7.83 -19.19
N ARG A 801 -34.00 -8.44 -18.02
CA ARG A 801 -32.93 -9.17 -17.28
C ARG A 801 -32.27 -10.26 -18.12
N ALA A 802 -33.04 -11.08 -18.81
CA ALA A 802 -32.50 -12.17 -19.63
C ALA A 802 -31.65 -11.67 -20.82
N ASP A 803 -32.08 -10.58 -21.46
CA ASP A 803 -31.33 -9.95 -22.55
C ASP A 803 -30.05 -9.29 -22.04
N VAL A 804 -30.12 -8.61 -20.89
CA VAL A 804 -28.94 -8.03 -20.22
C VAL A 804 -27.93 -9.12 -19.86
N LEU A 805 -28.39 -10.21 -19.25
CA LEU A 805 -27.53 -11.36 -18.92
C LEU A 805 -26.85 -11.92 -20.17
N GLN A 806 -27.60 -12.09 -21.27
CA GLN A 806 -27.03 -12.61 -22.51
C GLN A 806 -25.97 -11.67 -23.10
N LYS A 807 -26.17 -10.35 -23.02
CA LYS A 807 -25.19 -9.34 -23.42
C LYS A 807 -23.97 -9.31 -22.49
N LEU A 808 -24.10 -9.66 -21.20
CA LEU A 808 -22.94 -9.77 -20.31
C LEU A 808 -22.10 -11.01 -20.61
N LEU A 809 -22.75 -12.13 -20.95
CA LEU A 809 -22.07 -13.36 -21.37
C LEU A 809 -21.41 -13.20 -22.75
N ASN A 810 -22.05 -12.43 -23.64
CA ASN A 810 -21.59 -12.18 -25.00
C ASN A 810 -21.66 -10.67 -25.31
N PRO A 811 -20.67 -9.87 -24.84
CA PRO A 811 -20.67 -8.43 -25.02
C PRO A 811 -20.70 -8.03 -26.49
N PRO A 812 -21.63 -7.14 -26.91
CA PRO A 812 -21.68 -6.65 -28.28
C PRO A 812 -20.46 -5.77 -28.60
N GLU A 813 -20.14 -5.67 -29.89
CA GLU A 813 -19.05 -4.80 -30.36
C GLU A 813 -19.27 -3.35 -29.92
N GLY A 814 -18.20 -2.71 -29.42
CA GLY A 814 -18.23 -1.33 -28.96
C GLY A 814 -18.69 -1.13 -27.50
N MET A 815 -19.17 -2.18 -26.82
CA MET A 815 -19.43 -2.11 -25.38
C MET A 815 -18.11 -2.16 -24.60
N THR A 816 -17.93 -1.26 -23.63
CA THR A 816 -16.73 -1.22 -22.79
C THR A 816 -16.68 -2.47 -21.90
N PRO A 817 -15.61 -3.29 -21.99
CA PRO A 817 -15.45 -4.48 -21.17
C PRO A 817 -14.90 -4.15 -19.78
N VAL A 818 -14.91 -5.15 -18.90
CA VAL A 818 -14.20 -5.10 -17.61
C VAL A 818 -12.68 -5.04 -17.85
N GLY A 819 -12.02 -4.02 -17.30
CA GLY A 819 -10.59 -3.73 -17.46
C GLY A 819 -9.72 -4.32 -16.35
N ALA A 820 -10.19 -4.28 -15.10
CA ALA A 820 -9.49 -4.84 -13.95
C ALA A 820 -10.23 -6.03 -13.33
N PRO A 821 -9.50 -7.00 -12.73
CA PRO A 821 -10.14 -8.06 -11.97
C PRO A 821 -10.84 -7.54 -10.68
N PHE A 822 -10.59 -6.30 -10.26
CA PHE A 822 -11.42 -5.61 -9.28
C PHE A 822 -12.92 -5.64 -9.61
N ALA A 823 -13.27 -5.10 -10.79
CA ALA A 823 -14.66 -4.99 -11.23
C ALA A 823 -15.23 -6.34 -11.67
N ILE A 824 -14.38 -7.33 -11.99
CA ILE A 824 -14.84 -8.68 -12.37
C ILE A 824 -15.55 -9.38 -11.21
N MET A 825 -15.19 -9.08 -9.96
CA MET A 825 -15.84 -9.63 -8.77
C MET A 825 -17.34 -9.31 -8.76
N TYR A 826 -17.72 -8.09 -9.12
CA TYR A 826 -19.13 -7.66 -9.21
C TYR A 826 -19.87 -8.30 -10.37
N LEU A 827 -19.18 -8.52 -11.50
CA LEU A 827 -19.73 -9.32 -12.60
C LEU A 827 -19.98 -10.76 -12.15
N PHE A 828 -19.04 -11.37 -11.44
CA PHE A 828 -19.18 -12.74 -10.94
C PHE A 828 -20.31 -12.86 -9.91
N ASP A 829 -20.45 -11.91 -8.98
CA ASP A 829 -21.59 -11.86 -8.06
C ASP A 829 -22.93 -11.76 -8.81
N ALA A 830 -23.00 -10.94 -9.88
CA ALA A 830 -24.21 -10.84 -10.71
C ALA A 830 -24.50 -12.14 -11.47
N LEU A 831 -23.48 -12.79 -12.06
CA LEU A 831 -23.62 -14.06 -12.76
C LEU A 831 -24.03 -15.20 -11.81
N GLU A 832 -23.49 -15.25 -10.60
CA GLU A 832 -23.88 -16.22 -9.58
C GLU A 832 -25.32 -15.98 -9.13
N LYS A 833 -25.73 -14.72 -8.91
CA LYS A 833 -27.11 -14.32 -8.59
C LYS A 833 -28.11 -14.74 -9.67
N GLU A 834 -27.74 -14.61 -10.94
CA GLU A 834 -28.58 -15.03 -12.08
C GLU A 834 -28.50 -16.54 -12.39
N GLY A 835 -27.75 -17.32 -11.60
CA GLY A 835 -27.70 -18.78 -11.73
C GLY A 835 -26.82 -19.30 -12.87
N VAL A 836 -25.92 -18.49 -13.44
CA VAL A 836 -25.01 -18.87 -14.54
C VAL A 836 -23.57 -19.02 -14.08
N ALA A 837 -23.37 -19.72 -12.96
CA ALA A 837 -22.09 -19.84 -12.28
C ALA A 837 -20.98 -20.52 -13.11
N ASP A 838 -21.29 -21.40 -14.08
CA ASP A 838 -20.25 -22.03 -14.92
C ASP A 838 -19.50 -21.01 -15.79
N ALA A 839 -20.17 -19.94 -16.23
CA ALA A 839 -19.52 -18.86 -16.99
C ALA A 839 -18.44 -18.14 -16.18
N ILE A 840 -18.50 -18.19 -14.85
CA ILE A 840 -17.47 -17.63 -13.96
C ILE A 840 -16.19 -18.48 -14.07
N ILE A 841 -16.31 -19.81 -14.09
CA ILE A 841 -15.16 -20.71 -14.22
C ILE A 841 -14.51 -20.56 -15.59
N GLU A 842 -15.31 -20.43 -16.66
CA GLU A 842 -14.82 -20.14 -18.01
C GLU A 842 -14.08 -18.79 -18.06
N ALA A 843 -14.61 -17.76 -17.40
CA ALA A 843 -13.96 -16.46 -17.30
C ALA A 843 -12.65 -16.53 -16.50
N ILE A 844 -12.59 -17.31 -15.41
CA ILE A 844 -11.36 -17.53 -14.64
C ILE A 844 -10.27 -18.15 -15.54
N TYR A 845 -10.59 -19.18 -16.33
CA TYR A 845 -9.63 -19.71 -17.30
C TYR A 845 -9.18 -18.65 -18.30
N ARG A 846 -10.13 -17.98 -18.96
CA ARG A 846 -9.84 -16.98 -19.99
C ARG A 846 -8.92 -15.87 -19.49
N ASP A 847 -9.18 -15.38 -18.28
CA ASP A 847 -8.61 -14.13 -17.80
C ASP A 847 -7.35 -14.32 -16.92
N TYR A 848 -7.18 -15.47 -16.27
CA TYR A 848 -6.01 -15.76 -15.42
C TYR A 848 -4.97 -16.67 -16.09
N GLN A 849 -5.35 -17.46 -17.11
CA GLN A 849 -4.38 -18.27 -17.86
C GLN A 849 -3.22 -17.44 -18.45
N PRO A 850 -3.44 -16.23 -19.03
CA PRO A 850 -2.33 -15.42 -19.52
C PRO A 850 -1.31 -15.03 -18.45
N MET A 851 -1.73 -14.96 -17.17
CA MET A 851 -0.81 -14.71 -16.05
C MET A 851 0.12 -15.91 -15.85
N LEU A 852 -0.43 -17.12 -15.88
CA LEU A 852 0.35 -18.36 -15.77
C LEU A 852 1.31 -18.54 -16.96
N ASP A 853 0.85 -18.22 -18.18
CA ASP A 853 1.66 -18.33 -19.40
C ASP A 853 2.90 -17.42 -19.35
N LEU A 854 2.83 -16.32 -18.61
CA LEU A 854 3.95 -15.40 -18.36
C LEU A 854 4.71 -15.69 -17.06
N GLY A 855 4.43 -16.82 -16.39
CA GLY A 855 5.15 -17.25 -15.19
C GLY A 855 4.86 -16.42 -13.95
N ALA A 856 3.68 -15.78 -13.89
CA ALA A 856 3.27 -15.00 -12.73
C ALA A 856 3.15 -15.87 -11.47
N THR A 857 3.62 -15.34 -10.34
CA THR A 857 3.50 -15.96 -9.01
C THR A 857 2.44 -15.30 -8.14
N THR A 858 1.82 -14.24 -8.67
CA THR A 858 0.80 -13.39 -8.07
C THR A 858 -0.16 -12.92 -9.18
N VAL A 859 -1.34 -12.41 -8.83
CA VAL A 859 -2.34 -11.91 -9.78
C VAL A 859 -2.18 -10.41 -10.02
N TRP A 860 -2.40 -10.00 -11.27
CA TRP A 860 -2.17 -8.64 -11.76
C TRP A 860 -3.23 -7.64 -11.29
N GLU A 861 -2.86 -6.35 -11.23
CA GLU A 861 -3.77 -5.23 -10.99
C GLU A 861 -4.85 -5.11 -12.08
N THR A 862 -4.46 -5.29 -13.34
CA THR A 862 -5.38 -5.26 -14.47
C THR A 862 -5.22 -6.48 -15.35
N PHE A 863 -6.27 -6.82 -16.10
CA PHE A 863 -6.07 -7.67 -17.26
C PHE A 863 -5.24 -6.94 -18.31
N ALA A 864 -4.62 -7.67 -19.23
CA ALA A 864 -3.87 -7.07 -20.34
C ALA A 864 -4.72 -6.16 -21.26
N ARG A 865 -6.06 -6.29 -21.20
CA ARG A 865 -7.03 -5.42 -21.88
C ARG A 865 -7.39 -4.14 -21.12
N GLY A 866 -6.95 -4.00 -19.86
CA GLY A 866 -7.15 -2.81 -19.05
C GLY A 866 -6.24 -1.64 -19.47
N THR A 867 -6.30 -0.53 -18.74
CA THR A 867 -5.63 0.72 -19.14
C THR A 867 -4.30 1.01 -18.44
N THR A 868 -3.86 0.19 -17.49
CA THR A 868 -2.62 0.44 -16.73
C THR A 868 -1.37 -0.17 -17.38
N GLY A 869 -1.51 -1.19 -18.23
CA GLY A 869 -0.39 -1.77 -18.98
C GLY A 869 0.23 -0.78 -19.98
N ARG A 870 1.57 -0.71 -20.02
CA ARG A 870 2.34 0.19 -20.90
C ARG A 870 3.60 -0.49 -21.42
N ASP A 871 4.16 0.01 -22.52
CA ASP A 871 5.45 -0.42 -23.07
C ASP A 871 5.62 -1.94 -23.29
N GLY A 872 4.51 -2.63 -23.59
CA GLY A 872 4.47 -4.08 -23.80
C GLY A 872 4.36 -4.91 -22.51
N PHE A 873 4.16 -4.26 -21.36
CA PHE A 873 3.85 -4.92 -20.09
C PHE A 873 2.33 -5.04 -19.89
N PRO A 874 1.83 -6.17 -19.37
CA PRO A 874 0.39 -6.44 -19.30
C PRO A 874 -0.34 -5.63 -18.22
N THR A 875 0.39 -5.12 -17.23
CA THR A 875 -0.16 -4.40 -16.08
C THR A 875 0.92 -3.53 -15.43
N ARG A 876 0.53 -2.58 -14.58
CA ARG A 876 1.45 -1.78 -13.76
C ARG A 876 1.95 -2.60 -12.56
N SER A 877 1.04 -3.02 -11.67
CA SER A 877 1.35 -3.93 -10.56
C SER A 877 1.05 -5.38 -10.92
N HIS A 878 2.05 -6.25 -10.74
CA HIS A 878 1.93 -7.70 -10.91
C HIS A 878 1.41 -8.40 -9.65
N THR A 879 1.08 -7.63 -8.61
CA THR A 879 0.66 -8.13 -7.30
C THR A 879 -0.43 -7.25 -6.72
N HIS A 880 -1.70 -7.60 -6.94
CA HIS A 880 -2.82 -6.79 -6.47
C HIS A 880 -3.98 -7.64 -5.96
N ALA A 881 -4.26 -7.59 -4.66
CA ALA A 881 -5.13 -8.60 -4.04
C ALA A 881 -6.62 -8.41 -4.33
N TRP A 882 -7.04 -7.21 -4.76
CA TRP A 882 -8.36 -6.97 -5.34
C TRP A 882 -8.73 -7.92 -6.51
N SER A 883 -7.73 -8.61 -7.07
CA SER A 883 -7.82 -9.53 -8.21
C SER A 883 -7.88 -10.99 -7.79
N SER A 884 -7.97 -11.28 -6.49
CA SER A 884 -7.94 -12.66 -5.98
C SER A 884 -9.32 -13.32 -5.95
N ALA A 885 -10.25 -12.87 -6.81
CA ALA A 885 -11.59 -13.42 -6.94
C ALA A 885 -11.66 -14.95 -7.09
N PRO A 886 -10.70 -15.64 -7.75
CA PRO A 886 -10.70 -17.11 -7.78
C PRO A 886 -10.75 -17.77 -6.40
N ILE A 887 -10.24 -17.11 -5.35
CA ILE A 887 -10.32 -17.61 -3.96
C ILE A 887 -11.77 -17.85 -3.54
N GLN A 888 -12.66 -16.90 -3.86
CA GLN A 888 -14.04 -17.00 -3.46
C GLN A 888 -14.80 -17.97 -4.38
N PHE A 889 -14.66 -17.79 -5.70
CA PHE A 889 -15.52 -18.47 -6.65
C PHE A 889 -15.13 -19.94 -6.89
N LEU A 890 -13.86 -20.33 -6.80
CA LEU A 890 -13.49 -21.75 -6.88
C LEU A 890 -14.06 -22.54 -5.70
N ASN A 891 -14.04 -21.97 -4.48
CA ASN A 891 -14.62 -22.61 -3.31
C ASN A 891 -16.15 -22.65 -3.35
N ARG A 892 -16.79 -21.57 -3.77
CA ARG A 892 -18.27 -21.51 -3.84
C ARG A 892 -18.84 -22.37 -4.95
N ILE A 893 -18.20 -22.39 -6.12
CA ILE A 893 -18.73 -23.02 -7.33
C ILE A 893 -18.22 -24.44 -7.48
N VAL A 894 -16.90 -24.64 -7.49
CA VAL A 894 -16.31 -25.97 -7.76
C VAL A 894 -16.39 -26.86 -6.53
N LEU A 895 -16.00 -26.37 -5.33
CA LEU A 895 -16.22 -27.14 -4.10
C LEU A 895 -17.69 -27.11 -3.67
N GLY A 896 -18.46 -26.10 -4.10
CA GLY A 896 -19.87 -26.00 -3.79
C GLY A 896 -20.18 -25.45 -2.40
N ILE A 897 -19.24 -24.79 -1.72
CA ILE A 897 -19.40 -24.32 -0.33
C ILE A 897 -20.09 -22.96 -0.30
N ILE A 898 -21.39 -22.93 -0.05
CA ILE A 898 -22.22 -21.72 -0.13
C ILE A 898 -22.77 -21.38 1.27
N PRO A 899 -22.36 -20.26 1.90
CA PRO A 899 -22.96 -19.80 3.16
C PRO A 899 -24.44 -19.47 2.99
N GLU A 900 -25.29 -19.91 3.93
CA GLU A 900 -26.74 -19.65 3.93
C GLU A 900 -27.24 -18.88 5.16
N ALA A 901 -26.39 -18.73 6.19
CA ALA A 901 -26.73 -18.01 7.40
C ALA A 901 -25.52 -17.24 7.94
N PRO A 902 -25.73 -16.13 8.66
CA PRO A 902 -24.66 -15.37 9.29
C PRO A 902 -23.79 -16.23 10.23
N ALA A 903 -22.56 -15.77 10.47
CA ALA A 903 -21.60 -16.42 11.37
C ALA A 903 -21.25 -17.87 10.99
N GLY A 904 -21.40 -18.26 9.72
CA GLY A 904 -21.17 -19.64 9.28
C GLY A 904 -22.08 -20.67 9.97
N ALA A 905 -23.29 -20.26 10.37
CA ALA A 905 -24.23 -21.15 11.07
C ALA A 905 -24.81 -22.25 10.15
N ALA A 906 -24.89 -22.01 8.84
CA ALA A 906 -25.34 -22.98 7.86
C ALA A 906 -24.63 -22.80 6.51
N TYR A 907 -24.33 -23.91 5.86
CA TYR A 907 -23.83 -23.97 4.49
C TYR A 907 -24.63 -24.96 3.66
N ARG A 908 -24.89 -24.57 2.42
CA ARG A 908 -25.29 -25.47 1.35
C ARG A 908 -24.04 -25.98 0.64
N ILE A 909 -24.04 -27.28 0.35
CA ILE A 909 -23.04 -27.98 -0.46
C ILE A 909 -23.66 -28.32 -1.81
N SER A 910 -23.22 -27.66 -2.87
CA SER A 910 -23.70 -27.88 -4.24
C SER A 910 -22.57 -27.70 -5.27
N PRO A 911 -21.63 -28.66 -5.38
CA PRO A 911 -20.50 -28.53 -6.29
C PRO A 911 -20.97 -28.49 -7.75
N ARG A 912 -20.37 -27.64 -8.58
CA ARG A 912 -20.57 -27.63 -10.03
C ARG A 912 -19.38 -28.29 -10.71
N LEU A 913 -19.64 -29.39 -11.44
CA LEU A 913 -18.55 -30.26 -11.92
C LEU A 913 -17.61 -29.60 -12.94
N ASN A 914 -18.10 -28.69 -13.80
CA ASN A 914 -17.26 -27.91 -14.74
C ASN A 914 -16.25 -28.75 -15.55
N GLY A 915 -16.61 -29.98 -15.93
CA GLY A 915 -15.74 -30.90 -16.65
C GLY A 915 -14.61 -31.54 -15.83
N LEU A 916 -14.53 -31.26 -14.52
CA LEU A 916 -13.55 -31.81 -13.60
C LEU A 916 -13.95 -33.22 -13.13
N GLY A 917 -12.95 -34.08 -12.87
CA GLY A 917 -13.15 -35.44 -12.36
C GLY A 917 -13.20 -35.53 -10.84
N TRP A 918 -12.54 -34.59 -10.15
CA TRP A 918 -12.56 -34.46 -8.70
C TRP A 918 -12.15 -33.04 -8.29
N ALA A 919 -12.60 -32.61 -7.11
CA ALA A 919 -12.06 -31.45 -6.41
C ALA A 919 -12.15 -31.63 -4.89
N GLU A 920 -11.22 -31.04 -4.16
CA GLU A 920 -11.20 -31.03 -2.69
C GLU A 920 -10.62 -29.73 -2.14
N GLY A 921 -11.02 -29.37 -0.93
CA GLY A 921 -10.53 -28.15 -0.30
C GLY A 921 -11.35 -27.74 0.92
N ALA A 922 -11.16 -26.49 1.32
CA ALA A 922 -11.84 -25.92 2.48
C ALA A 922 -12.04 -24.41 2.34
N SER A 923 -13.13 -23.91 2.91
CA SER A 923 -13.30 -22.49 3.22
C SER A 923 -13.06 -22.28 4.72
N ALA A 924 -12.27 -21.27 5.08
CA ALA A 924 -11.79 -21.08 6.46
C ALA A 924 -12.91 -20.87 7.48
N GLY A 925 -13.86 -19.96 7.22
CA GLY A 925 -15.06 -19.75 8.04
C GLY A 925 -14.81 -19.22 9.47
N ILE A 926 -15.71 -18.40 10.02
CA ILE A 926 -15.52 -17.81 11.37
C ILE A 926 -15.56 -18.85 12.50
N ARG A 927 -16.27 -19.98 12.32
CA ARG A 927 -16.37 -21.08 13.30
C ARG A 927 -15.29 -22.15 13.12
N GLY A 928 -14.44 -22.00 12.11
CA GLY A 928 -13.50 -23.01 11.64
C GLY A 928 -13.89 -23.61 10.28
N PRO A 929 -13.01 -24.44 9.70
CA PRO A 929 -13.04 -24.77 8.28
C PRO A 929 -14.20 -25.69 7.89
N VAL A 930 -14.92 -25.32 6.83
CA VAL A 930 -15.85 -26.20 6.11
C VAL A 930 -15.07 -26.88 4.98
N ARG A 931 -14.96 -28.20 5.06
CA ARG A 931 -14.17 -29.04 4.13
C ARG A 931 -15.10 -29.78 3.20
N VAL A 932 -14.78 -29.80 1.91
CA VAL A 932 -15.50 -30.59 0.90
C VAL A 932 -14.50 -31.34 0.05
N SER A 933 -14.83 -32.59 -0.28
CA SER A 933 -14.15 -33.39 -1.30
C SER A 933 -15.21 -34.10 -2.12
N TRP A 934 -15.11 -34.06 -3.44
CA TRP A 934 -15.97 -34.82 -4.31
C TRP A 934 -15.19 -35.50 -5.44
N LYS A 935 -15.70 -36.64 -5.88
CA LYS A 935 -15.12 -37.41 -6.99
C LYS A 935 -16.22 -38.04 -7.83
N ARG A 936 -16.07 -37.93 -9.16
CA ARG A 936 -16.94 -38.61 -10.12
C ARG A 936 -16.35 -39.96 -10.51
N ASN A 937 -17.10 -41.02 -10.27
CA ASN A 937 -16.78 -42.40 -10.65
C ASN A 937 -17.86 -42.92 -11.63
N GLY A 938 -17.68 -42.65 -12.92
CA GLY A 938 -18.71 -42.97 -13.93
C GLY A 938 -19.99 -42.14 -13.73
N ASN A 939 -21.08 -42.83 -13.37
CA ASN A 939 -22.40 -42.22 -13.11
C ASN A 939 -22.66 -41.93 -11.62
N VAL A 940 -21.66 -42.15 -10.75
CA VAL A 940 -21.76 -41.85 -9.32
C VAL A 940 -20.92 -40.61 -9.01
N LEU A 941 -21.50 -39.65 -8.29
CA LEU A 941 -20.78 -38.54 -7.66
C LEU A 941 -20.76 -38.78 -6.15
N ASP A 942 -19.58 -39.07 -5.62
CA ASP A 942 -19.34 -39.17 -4.19
C ASP A 942 -18.92 -37.80 -3.66
N VAL A 943 -19.68 -37.24 -2.72
CA VAL A 943 -19.44 -35.94 -2.07
C VAL A 943 -19.31 -36.15 -0.57
N THR A 944 -18.21 -35.71 0.01
CA THR A 944 -17.98 -35.70 1.47
C THR A 944 -17.82 -34.26 1.92
N ALA A 945 -18.53 -33.86 2.97
CA ALA A 945 -18.42 -32.55 3.57
C ALA A 945 -18.40 -32.64 5.10
N ALA A 946 -17.53 -31.83 5.72
CA ALA A 946 -17.39 -31.73 7.16
C ALA A 946 -17.32 -30.25 7.59
N ALA A 947 -17.95 -29.92 8.71
CA ALA A 947 -17.93 -28.58 9.28
C ALA A 947 -17.73 -28.65 10.81
N PRO A 948 -17.34 -27.54 11.45
CA PRO A 948 -17.24 -27.46 12.90
C PRO A 948 -18.58 -27.70 13.61
N GLU A 949 -18.53 -28.01 14.90
CA GLU A 949 -19.73 -28.15 15.73
C GLU A 949 -20.56 -26.85 15.70
N GLY A 950 -21.88 -26.99 15.54
CA GLY A 950 -22.79 -25.85 15.45
C GLY A 950 -22.93 -25.23 14.07
N THR A 951 -22.31 -25.80 13.04
CA THR A 951 -22.53 -25.44 11.62
C THR A 951 -23.38 -26.52 10.93
N ALA A 952 -24.54 -26.14 10.41
CA ALA A 952 -25.41 -27.04 9.65
C ALA A 952 -24.91 -27.19 8.20
N LEU A 953 -24.94 -28.43 7.68
CA LEU A 953 -24.64 -28.73 6.27
C LEU A 953 -25.86 -29.36 5.62
N ARG A 954 -26.22 -28.89 4.42
CA ARG A 954 -27.18 -29.56 3.55
C ARG A 954 -26.62 -29.71 2.15
N PHE A 955 -26.96 -30.79 1.47
CA PHE A 955 -26.64 -30.95 0.05
C PHE A 955 -27.77 -30.40 -0.82
N GLU A 956 -27.45 -29.81 -1.97
CA GLU A 956 -28.45 -29.41 -2.97
C GLU A 956 -28.01 -29.84 -4.37
N ARG A 957 -28.91 -30.49 -5.12
CA ARG A 957 -28.66 -30.87 -6.51
C ARG A 957 -28.68 -29.63 -7.42
N ASN A 958 -27.86 -29.65 -8.47
CA ASN A 958 -27.87 -28.68 -9.56
C ASN A 958 -27.88 -29.42 -10.92
N ASP A 959 -27.99 -28.68 -12.00
CA ASP A 959 -27.99 -29.17 -13.39
C ASP A 959 -26.72 -29.97 -13.76
N SER A 960 -25.55 -29.68 -13.19
CA SER A 960 -24.34 -30.47 -13.43
C SER A 960 -24.40 -31.90 -12.84
N HIS A 961 -25.40 -32.17 -12.01
CA HIS A 961 -25.67 -33.49 -11.42
C HIS A 961 -26.68 -34.32 -12.22
N GLU A 962 -27.20 -33.81 -13.35
CA GLU A 962 -28.21 -34.50 -14.14
C GLU A 962 -27.70 -35.88 -14.60
N GLY A 963 -28.53 -36.90 -14.42
CA GLY A 963 -28.18 -38.29 -14.75
C GLY A 963 -27.20 -38.98 -13.79
N LEU A 964 -26.77 -38.31 -12.70
CA LEU A 964 -25.86 -38.89 -11.71
C LEU A 964 -26.57 -39.42 -10.46
N GLU A 965 -26.13 -40.57 -9.98
CA GLU A 965 -26.37 -41.04 -8.61
C GLU A 965 -25.47 -40.22 -7.67
N ILE A 966 -26.06 -39.57 -6.67
CA ILE A 966 -25.32 -38.72 -5.75
C ILE A 966 -25.25 -39.39 -4.39
N ARG A 967 -24.05 -39.47 -3.82
CA ARG A 967 -23.81 -39.91 -2.44
C ARG A 967 -23.21 -38.76 -1.65
N PHE A 968 -23.91 -38.30 -0.62
CA PHE A 968 -23.46 -37.24 0.26
C PHE A 968 -23.18 -37.81 1.65
N ASN A 969 -21.94 -37.70 2.12
CA ASN A 969 -21.48 -38.28 3.40
C ASN A 969 -21.83 -39.77 3.57
N GLY A 970 -21.80 -40.52 2.47
CA GLY A 970 -22.10 -41.96 2.44
C GLY A 970 -23.56 -42.32 2.21
N GLU A 971 -24.48 -41.34 2.17
CA GLU A 971 -25.91 -41.55 1.97
C GLU A 971 -26.34 -41.19 0.54
N THR A 972 -27.15 -42.03 -0.10
CA THR A 972 -27.68 -41.76 -1.44
C THR A 972 -28.76 -40.69 -1.41
N ILE A 973 -28.56 -39.59 -2.13
CA ILE A 973 -29.53 -38.48 -2.23
C ILE A 973 -30.54 -38.75 -3.35
N GLN A 974 -31.82 -38.85 -2.98
CA GLN A 974 -32.92 -39.11 -3.92
C GLN A 974 -33.13 -37.91 -4.89
N PRO A 975 -33.64 -38.14 -6.10
CA PRO A 975 -34.04 -37.05 -6.99
C PRO A 975 -35.18 -36.22 -6.36
N GLY A 976 -34.95 -34.94 -6.09
CA GLY A 976 -35.96 -34.01 -5.55
C GLY A 976 -35.97 -33.80 -4.03
N GLY A 977 -34.94 -34.27 -3.31
CA GLY A 977 -34.74 -34.05 -1.88
C GLY A 977 -33.57 -33.12 -1.55
#